data_AF-A0A182NPA0-F1
#
_entry.id   AF-A0A182NPA0-F1
#
_cell.length_a   1.000
_cell.length_b   1.000
_cell.length_c   1.000
_cell.angle_alpha   90.00
_cell.angle_beta   90.00
_cell.angle_gamma   90.00
#
_symmetry.space_group_name_H-M   'P 1'
#
loop_
_entity.id
_entity.type
_entity.pdbx_description
1 polymer ?
#
loop_
_entity_poly.entity_id
_entity_poly.type
_entity_poly.pdbx_seq_one_letter_code
_entity_poly.pdbx_strand_id
1 'polypeptide(L)'
;MYLTVEKLHRPACPRYRLGTYKALGTRTGVTFGAAKERIKRYFKTSKQKHGNKLLPSKLTQEEIFAREAELERSIRATETVDKWIELVRFRAEHPIHVDSYQNHKRELSLIERARRQFPSDERLLGLYLEAIVRVHPTDVVLDLIRRAIAKDETNVTLWRALISNKQCAMAQCIVPDVLKLYAKSTRALFMARRRDETMLQLFRSCGTFCRQAGLCEQLFGMLRHALGMNVDERFGTGGMFASPEHFRPLIEYEELILKSGLPMNEIWLRVELLRAAYHYLPFEGGRLASDPQRMVLTDDVVGFVYPLINKSYAFELTLTALKLMKYPFRVQFDEEEPYEADYSEQLLTIFLHSYRNRALDGELYTFIKQLSVAPSYVGANLAHESYLEMLRSFLTLAIDHFDGTRSAILLTLYLQLERMLVCEQKASSPAGDKRTLDETITKTVRARVKNVLKHTHSTNQNNLPVYAEYGLLEYEMSGLSGACRKIFSTSVQVYCANEQRDDDEAIEDDSNDLYQLVLTMVDLLLCNGHKNEAIRALTNLALKPLELTFDEASTGAITVPDTVKLSALQRLSDRVNRSVRSESQQESTASMPTEQYFTSNTMVNSIRAYILYLALIRSNLSEASKQLETFLYLFNDPTNARHRLLRQRLFELYLQLFEIDRLYRNGVRTENVRLFLDLTDRLLNEFPGSLYALRLVVFSENLPWLRLRGVLGKHLTPRAVLLLVVAARIRGSSMEKEEPMRGTETSPYKQRVLNLLASALNRSDGGDSTVVLHRNALLWRLYLREQFDQPNAPAAGCSVLEQCRRTLYAALEACPWNKALYLDGASCAPQELSQLLDLMVEKQLRVHAIPEELAILREDV
;
A
#
# COMPACT_ATOMS: atom_id res chain seq x y z
N MET A 1 -6.48 -47.42 -37.07
CA MET A 1 -5.33 -48.17 -37.62
C MET A 1 -4.13 -47.93 -36.72
N TYR A 2 -3.56 -49.01 -36.20
CA TYR A 2 -2.33 -49.02 -35.41
C TYR A 2 -1.15 -48.47 -36.20
N LEU A 3 -0.32 -47.62 -35.59
CA LEU A 3 1.12 -47.59 -35.86
C LEU A 3 1.87 -47.34 -34.55
N THR A 4 2.51 -48.42 -34.10
CA THR A 4 3.58 -48.48 -33.10
C THR A 4 4.80 -47.71 -33.60
N VAL A 5 5.39 -46.86 -32.75
CA VAL A 5 6.75 -46.35 -32.96
C VAL A 5 7.57 -46.65 -31.71
N GLU A 6 8.30 -47.76 -31.75
CA GLU A 6 9.31 -48.13 -30.79
C GLU A 6 10.61 -47.38 -31.13
N LYS A 7 11.01 -46.45 -30.25
CA LYS A 7 12.30 -45.71 -30.20
C LYS A 7 12.52 -44.59 -31.23
N LEU A 8 12.40 -43.34 -30.75
CA LEU A 8 13.00 -42.16 -31.40
C LEU A 8 14.48 -42.04 -30.99
N HIS A 9 15.38 -42.36 -31.93
CA HIS A 9 16.82 -42.14 -31.75
C HIS A 9 17.17 -40.69 -32.15
N ARG A 10 17.40 -39.83 -31.14
CA ARG A 10 17.87 -38.42 -31.18
C ARG A 10 16.79 -37.36 -31.51
N PRO A 11 16.74 -36.23 -30.77
CA PRO A 11 15.81 -35.16 -31.07
C PRO A 11 16.26 -34.40 -32.32
N ALA A 12 15.42 -34.40 -33.36
CA ALA A 12 15.55 -33.46 -34.48
C ALA A 12 15.29 -32.04 -33.96
N CYS A 13 16.28 -31.16 -34.12
CA CYS A 13 16.20 -29.76 -33.71
C CYS A 13 15.33 -28.97 -34.73
N PRO A 14 14.26 -28.27 -34.33
CA PRO A 14 13.45 -27.50 -35.27
C PRO A 14 14.26 -26.33 -35.85
N ARG A 15 14.29 -26.21 -37.19
CA ARG A 15 14.85 -25.04 -37.87
C ARG A 15 13.81 -23.92 -37.91
N TYR A 16 13.87 -23.00 -36.95
CA TYR A 16 13.11 -21.75 -37.03
C TYR A 16 13.75 -20.81 -38.06
N ARG A 17 12.94 -20.28 -38.99
CA ARG A 17 13.34 -19.16 -39.86
C ARG A 17 13.48 -17.92 -38.97
N LEU A 18 14.71 -17.43 -38.80
CA LEU A 18 15.02 -16.23 -38.03
C LEU A 18 14.61 -14.97 -38.83
N GLY A 19 13.39 -14.48 -38.60
CA GLY A 19 13.05 -13.09 -38.88
C GLY A 19 13.71 -12.21 -37.83
N THR A 20 14.65 -11.35 -38.24
CA THR A 20 15.27 -10.36 -37.35
C THR A 20 14.27 -9.25 -37.03
N TYR A 21 13.48 -9.44 -35.97
CA TYR A 21 12.77 -8.34 -35.33
C TYR A 21 13.74 -7.63 -34.38
N LYS A 22 13.86 -6.30 -34.54
CA LYS A 22 14.59 -5.41 -33.63
C LYS A 22 14.05 -5.58 -32.20
N ALA A 23 14.89 -5.34 -31.20
CA ALA A 23 14.43 -5.30 -29.81
C ALA A 23 13.42 -4.15 -29.65
N LEU A 24 12.17 -4.48 -29.31
CA LEU A 24 11.12 -3.52 -28.96
C LEU A 24 11.57 -2.68 -27.76
N GLY A 25 11.65 -1.35 -27.94
CA GLY A 25 11.89 -0.39 -26.86
C GLY A 25 13.11 0.53 -26.98
N THR A 26 13.86 0.54 -28.09
CA THR A 26 14.90 1.56 -28.32
C THR A 26 14.31 2.77 -29.06
N ARG A 27 14.15 3.90 -28.36
CA ARG A 27 13.88 5.22 -28.95
C ARG A 27 14.97 5.54 -29.99
N THR A 28 14.56 5.78 -31.23
CA THR A 28 15.46 6.12 -32.34
C THR A 28 15.88 7.58 -32.26
N GLY A 29 17.15 7.82 -31.99
CA GLY A 29 17.81 9.11 -32.19
C GLY A 29 19.31 8.89 -32.22
N VAL A 30 19.96 9.42 -33.25
CA VAL A 30 21.40 9.40 -33.55
C VAL A 30 21.87 8.25 -34.45
N THR A 31 21.90 8.56 -35.74
CA THR A 31 22.68 7.92 -36.79
C THR A 31 24.19 8.17 -36.58
N PHE A 32 24.97 7.11 -36.35
CA PHE A 32 26.41 7.13 -36.61
C PHE A 32 26.84 5.86 -37.36
N GLY A 33 27.82 6.06 -38.24
CA GLY A 33 28.18 5.22 -39.37
C GLY A 33 28.71 3.83 -39.03
N ALA A 34 28.58 2.97 -40.04
CA ALA A 34 28.83 1.55 -39.99
C ALA A 34 30.29 1.17 -39.71
N ALA A 35 30.50 0.34 -38.69
CA ALA A 35 31.51 -0.72 -38.69
C ALA A 35 30.78 -2.04 -38.40
N LYS A 36 30.68 -2.90 -39.42
CA LYS A 36 30.08 -4.24 -39.32
C LYS A 36 30.96 -5.15 -38.47
N GLU A 37 30.86 -5.08 -37.15
CA GLU A 37 31.34 -6.16 -36.29
C GLU A 37 30.30 -7.29 -36.26
N ARG A 38 30.66 -8.42 -36.86
CA ARG A 38 29.92 -9.69 -36.72
C ARG A 38 29.86 -10.07 -35.24
N ILE A 39 28.72 -9.82 -34.60
CA ILE A 39 28.43 -10.33 -33.26
C ILE A 39 28.34 -11.86 -33.34
N LYS A 40 29.45 -12.54 -33.02
CA LYS A 40 29.47 -13.96 -32.72
C LYS A 40 28.65 -14.16 -31.44
N ARG A 41 27.48 -14.82 -31.54
CA ARG A 41 26.72 -15.25 -30.36
C ARG A 41 27.59 -16.18 -29.52
N TYR A 42 27.76 -15.82 -28.25
CA TYR A 42 28.44 -16.62 -27.23
C TYR A 42 27.60 -17.86 -26.89
N PHE A 43 27.82 -18.96 -27.61
CA PHE A 43 27.79 -20.28 -26.99
C PHE A 43 29.24 -20.70 -26.74
N LYS A 44 29.83 -20.17 -25.66
CA LYS A 44 30.96 -20.83 -25.03
C LYS A 44 30.39 -21.75 -23.95
N THR A 45 30.35 -23.03 -24.28
CA THR A 45 30.47 -24.12 -23.31
C THR A 45 31.71 -23.83 -22.45
N SER A 46 31.50 -23.20 -21.29
CA SER A 46 32.54 -22.96 -20.32
C SER A 46 32.88 -24.29 -19.65
N LYS A 47 33.93 -24.94 -20.15
CA LYS A 47 34.72 -25.87 -19.35
C LYS A 47 35.19 -25.10 -18.12
N GLN A 48 34.73 -25.53 -16.95
CA GLN A 48 35.16 -25.03 -15.64
C GLN A 48 36.70 -24.98 -15.58
N LYS A 49 37.23 -23.76 -15.47
CA LYS A 49 38.55 -23.52 -14.88
C LYS A 49 38.30 -22.81 -13.56
N HIS A 50 38.77 -23.44 -12.48
CA HIS A 50 38.77 -22.92 -11.12
C HIS A 50 39.32 -21.49 -11.05
N GLY A 51 38.58 -20.62 -10.36
CA GLY A 51 38.96 -19.25 -10.05
C GLY A 51 37.96 -18.67 -9.07
N ASN A 52 38.36 -18.60 -7.80
CA ASN A 52 37.59 -18.18 -6.63
C ASN A 52 36.79 -16.88 -6.84
N LYS A 53 35.45 -17.01 -6.82
CA LYS A 53 34.48 -16.03 -6.31
C LYS A 53 33.15 -16.77 -6.11
N LEU A 54 32.80 -16.99 -4.85
CA LEU A 54 31.66 -17.81 -4.41
C LEU A 54 30.32 -17.25 -4.91
N LEU A 55 29.73 -17.90 -5.92
CA LEU A 55 28.30 -18.17 -5.90
C LEU A 55 28.08 -19.39 -5.01
N PRO A 56 26.98 -19.50 -4.24
CA PRO A 56 26.71 -20.74 -3.51
C PRO A 56 26.51 -21.84 -4.56
N SER A 57 27.47 -22.76 -4.62
CA SER A 57 27.31 -24.03 -5.31
C SER A 57 26.10 -24.73 -4.70
N LYS A 58 25.20 -25.28 -5.53
CA LYS A 58 24.15 -26.17 -5.04
C LYS A 58 24.82 -27.24 -4.19
N LEU A 59 24.55 -27.22 -2.88
CA LEU A 59 25.11 -28.18 -1.94
C LEU A 59 24.70 -29.59 -2.40
N THR A 60 25.65 -30.50 -2.38
CA THR A 60 25.35 -31.92 -2.60
C THR A 60 24.51 -32.46 -1.44
N GLN A 61 23.73 -33.52 -1.64
CA GLN A 61 22.89 -34.08 -0.56
C GLN A 61 23.72 -34.51 0.65
N GLU A 62 24.94 -35.01 0.42
CA GLU A 62 25.88 -35.38 1.48
C GLU A 62 26.34 -34.17 2.31
N GLU A 63 26.58 -33.02 1.68
CA GLU A 63 26.89 -31.76 2.37
C GLU A 63 25.70 -31.23 3.17
N ILE A 64 24.47 -31.38 2.65
CA ILE A 64 23.23 -31.00 3.36
C ILE A 64 23.09 -31.84 4.63
N PHE A 65 23.22 -33.17 4.53
CA PHE A 65 23.15 -34.06 5.70
C PHE A 65 24.30 -33.84 6.70
N ALA A 66 25.51 -33.56 6.22
CA ALA A 66 26.65 -33.26 7.09
C ALA A 66 26.45 -31.95 7.87
N ARG A 67 25.94 -30.91 7.21
CA ARG A 67 25.62 -29.62 7.83
C ARG A 67 24.44 -29.72 8.79
N GLU A 68 23.42 -30.49 8.43
CA GLU A 68 22.30 -30.81 9.31
C GLU A 68 22.76 -31.53 10.59
N ALA A 69 23.63 -32.54 10.45
CA ALA A 69 24.20 -33.25 11.59
C ALA A 69 25.10 -32.36 12.46
N GLU A 70 25.75 -31.34 11.89
CA GLU A 70 26.49 -30.32 12.62
C GLU A 70 25.56 -29.41 13.42
N LEU A 71 24.48 -28.94 12.80
CA LEU A 71 23.45 -28.14 13.48
C LEU A 71 22.78 -28.93 14.62
N GLU A 72 22.44 -30.20 14.40
CA GLU A 72 21.90 -31.07 15.45
C GLU A 72 22.90 -31.30 16.59
N ARG A 73 24.19 -31.46 16.29
CA ARG A 73 25.25 -31.52 17.32
C ARG A 73 25.34 -30.20 18.08
N SER A 74 25.19 -29.06 17.39
CA SER A 74 25.26 -27.74 18.00
C SER A 74 24.08 -27.45 18.95
N ILE A 75 22.91 -28.03 18.68
CA ILE A 75 21.72 -27.98 19.55
C ILE A 75 21.96 -28.78 20.83
N ARG A 76 22.58 -29.97 20.71
CA ARG A 76 22.93 -30.79 21.89
C ARG A 76 24.01 -30.13 22.76
N ALA A 77 24.86 -29.29 22.16
CA ALA A 77 25.92 -28.58 22.88
C ALA A 77 25.42 -27.32 23.60
N THR A 78 24.48 -26.57 23.00
CA THR A 78 23.81 -25.44 23.66
C THR A 78 22.33 -25.43 23.28
N GLU A 79 21.46 -25.60 24.26
CA GLU A 79 20.00 -25.64 24.05
C GLU A 79 19.43 -24.23 23.97
N THR A 80 19.60 -23.57 22.82
CA THR A 80 19.00 -22.25 22.54
C THR A 80 17.95 -22.35 21.45
N VAL A 81 16.89 -21.53 21.55
CA VAL A 81 15.80 -21.49 20.56
C VAL A 81 16.31 -21.12 19.17
N ASP A 82 17.28 -20.21 19.08
CA ASP A 82 17.78 -19.70 17.79
C ASP A 82 18.41 -20.81 16.94
N LYS A 83 19.07 -21.80 17.56
CA LYS A 83 19.64 -22.96 16.86
C LYS A 83 18.58 -23.92 16.33
N TRP A 84 17.47 -24.08 17.05
CA TRP A 84 16.32 -24.83 16.56
C TRP A 84 15.69 -24.15 15.34
N ILE A 85 15.53 -22.82 15.39
CA ILE A 85 15.00 -22.03 14.28
C ILE A 85 15.95 -22.09 13.08
N GLU A 86 17.28 -21.99 13.29
CA GLU A 86 18.28 -22.13 12.24
C GLU A 86 18.19 -23.49 11.54
N LEU A 87 18.02 -24.58 12.29
CA LEU A 87 17.84 -25.92 11.72
C LEU A 87 16.55 -26.05 10.91
N VAL A 88 15.43 -25.47 11.40
CA VAL A 88 14.15 -25.45 10.67
C VAL A 88 14.31 -24.69 9.35
N ARG A 89 14.91 -23.49 9.39
CA ARG A 89 15.18 -22.69 8.19
C ARG A 89 16.08 -23.41 7.19
N PHE A 90 17.14 -24.05 7.68
CA PHE A 90 18.06 -24.79 6.84
C PHE A 90 17.37 -25.94 6.09
N ARG A 91 16.48 -26.68 6.76
CA ARG A 91 15.67 -27.75 6.14
C ARG A 91 14.65 -27.22 5.12
N ALA A 92 14.05 -26.06 5.39
CA ALA A 92 13.11 -25.43 4.46
C ALA A 92 13.81 -24.96 3.17
N GLU A 93 15.03 -24.42 3.27
CA GLU A 93 15.83 -23.99 2.12
C GLU A 93 16.41 -25.15 1.30
N HIS A 94 16.63 -26.31 1.94
CA HIS A 94 17.28 -27.48 1.35
C HIS A 94 16.42 -28.74 1.49
N PRO A 95 15.24 -28.80 0.83
CA PRO A 95 14.38 -29.96 0.91
C PRO A 95 15.07 -31.19 0.30
N ILE A 96 14.97 -32.32 1.01
CA ILE A 96 15.46 -33.61 0.53
C ILE A 96 14.62 -34.01 -0.69
N HIS A 97 15.21 -34.77 -1.63
CA HIS A 97 14.51 -35.36 -2.78
C HIS A 97 13.50 -36.45 -2.35
N VAL A 98 12.50 -36.06 -1.57
CA VAL A 98 11.34 -36.83 -1.13
C VAL A 98 10.10 -35.99 -1.44
N ASP A 99 8.94 -36.63 -1.45
CA ASP A 99 7.66 -35.96 -1.58
C ASP A 99 7.51 -34.79 -0.59
N SER A 100 6.91 -33.69 -1.07
CA SER A 100 6.72 -32.44 -0.35
C SER A 100 6.01 -32.66 0.99
N TYR A 101 4.99 -33.51 1.01
CA TYR A 101 4.27 -33.87 2.24
C TYR A 101 5.19 -34.49 3.31
N GLN A 102 6.10 -35.37 2.92
CA GLN A 102 7.03 -36.02 3.87
C GLN A 102 8.05 -35.04 4.42
N ASN A 103 8.49 -34.06 3.62
CA ASN A 103 9.37 -33.00 4.07
C ASN A 103 8.67 -32.12 5.12
N HIS A 104 7.43 -31.68 4.86
CA HIS A 104 6.63 -30.93 5.84
C HIS A 104 6.34 -31.71 7.12
N LYS A 105 6.07 -33.02 7.02
CA LYS A 105 5.86 -33.88 8.20
C LYS A 105 7.12 -34.00 9.07
N ARG A 106 8.29 -34.13 8.45
CA ARG A 106 9.58 -34.15 9.17
C ARG A 106 9.88 -32.81 9.84
N GLU A 107 9.59 -31.71 9.15
CA GLU A 107 9.70 -30.35 9.69
C GLU A 107 8.80 -30.17 10.92
N LEU A 108 7.51 -30.55 10.82
CA LEU A 108 6.58 -30.50 11.94
C LEU A 108 7.09 -31.30 13.15
N SER A 109 7.60 -32.52 12.93
CA SER A 109 8.12 -33.36 14.01
C SER A 109 9.31 -32.72 14.74
N LEU A 110 10.13 -31.96 14.02
CA LEU A 110 11.26 -31.21 14.58
C LEU A 110 10.76 -30.04 15.43
N ILE A 111 9.79 -29.29 14.90
CA ILE A 111 9.19 -28.14 15.61
C ILE A 111 8.47 -28.61 16.88
N GLU A 112 7.74 -29.73 16.82
CA GLU A 112 7.10 -30.33 18.01
C GLU A 112 8.13 -30.71 19.08
N ARG A 113 9.27 -31.25 18.68
CA ARG A 113 10.38 -31.55 19.60
C ARG A 113 10.94 -30.28 20.23
N ALA A 114 11.15 -29.23 19.44
CA ALA A 114 11.61 -27.93 19.94
C ALA A 114 10.62 -27.32 20.95
N ARG A 115 9.32 -27.38 20.65
CA ARG A 115 8.25 -26.86 21.54
C ARG A 115 8.10 -27.64 22.84
N ARG A 116 8.41 -28.93 22.87
CA ARG A 116 8.45 -29.70 24.13
C ARG A 116 9.54 -29.18 25.07
N GLN A 117 10.64 -28.68 24.51
CA GLN A 117 11.74 -28.08 25.29
C GLN A 117 11.48 -26.61 25.63
N PHE A 118 10.84 -25.86 24.72
CA PHE A 118 10.54 -24.44 24.89
C PHE A 118 9.03 -24.14 24.65
N PRO A 119 8.15 -24.45 25.62
CA PRO A 119 6.70 -24.32 25.43
C PRO A 119 6.20 -22.87 25.32
N SER A 120 6.92 -21.91 25.92
CA SER A 120 6.53 -20.51 26.05
C SER A 120 7.06 -19.60 24.95
N ASP A 121 7.86 -20.11 24.01
CA ASP A 121 8.44 -19.27 22.94
C ASP A 121 7.42 -19.04 21.80
N GLU A 122 7.13 -17.77 21.53
CA GLU A 122 6.15 -17.36 20.51
C GLU A 122 6.62 -17.64 19.08
N ARG A 123 7.94 -17.59 18.81
CA ARG A 123 8.49 -17.81 17.46
C ARG A 123 8.33 -19.27 17.05
N LEU A 124 8.60 -20.19 17.98
CA LEU A 124 8.35 -21.62 17.76
C LEU A 124 6.86 -21.95 17.65
N LEU A 125 6.00 -21.22 18.36
CA LEU A 125 4.56 -21.35 18.20
C LEU A 125 4.10 -20.90 16.80
N GLY A 126 4.61 -19.78 16.29
CA GLY A 126 4.35 -19.33 14.92
C GLY A 126 4.72 -20.39 13.88
N LEU A 127 5.96 -20.90 13.93
CA LEU A 127 6.44 -21.97 13.04
C LEU A 127 5.58 -23.24 13.14
N TYR A 128 5.13 -23.60 14.35
CA TYR A 128 4.24 -24.74 14.53
C TYR A 128 2.87 -24.52 13.86
N LEU A 129 2.28 -23.34 14.04
CA LEU A 129 0.98 -23.00 13.47
C LEU A 129 1.01 -22.99 11.93
N GLU A 130 2.14 -22.58 11.34
CA GLU A 130 2.35 -22.66 9.89
C GLU A 130 2.55 -24.12 9.43
N ALA A 131 3.35 -24.91 10.16
CA ALA A 131 3.65 -26.28 9.80
C ALA A 131 2.43 -27.21 9.86
N ILE A 132 1.54 -27.05 10.86
CA ILE A 132 0.33 -27.90 10.97
C ILE A 132 -0.62 -27.71 9.78
N VAL A 133 -0.71 -26.50 9.21
CA VAL A 133 -1.56 -26.20 8.05
C VAL A 133 -1.06 -26.91 6.79
N ARG A 134 0.25 -27.14 6.69
CA ARG A 134 0.86 -27.85 5.54
C ARG A 134 0.73 -29.38 5.63
N VAL A 135 0.47 -29.92 6.83
CA VAL A 135 0.47 -31.39 7.09
C VAL A 135 -0.92 -31.95 7.35
N HIS A 136 -1.80 -31.19 8.00
CA HIS A 136 -3.11 -31.66 8.46
C HIS A 136 -4.25 -30.95 7.72
N PRO A 137 -5.40 -31.62 7.55
CA PRO A 137 -6.60 -30.97 7.03
C PRO A 137 -7.14 -29.93 8.02
N THR A 138 -7.90 -28.97 7.51
CA THR A 138 -8.32 -27.77 8.25
C THR A 138 -9.12 -28.09 9.52
N ASP A 139 -9.99 -29.09 9.49
CA ASP A 139 -10.78 -29.52 10.66
C ASP A 139 -9.87 -29.94 11.83
N VAL A 140 -8.87 -30.79 11.55
CA VAL A 140 -7.89 -31.23 12.54
C VAL A 140 -7.04 -30.07 13.04
N VAL A 141 -6.65 -29.14 12.16
CA VAL A 141 -5.91 -27.93 12.53
C VAL A 141 -6.72 -27.06 13.49
N LEU A 142 -7.99 -26.79 13.17
CA LEU A 142 -8.86 -25.98 14.03
C LEU A 142 -9.04 -26.63 15.41
N ASP A 143 -9.17 -27.95 15.49
CA ASP A 143 -9.30 -28.67 16.76
C ASP A 143 -8.00 -28.72 17.56
N LEU A 144 -6.84 -28.80 16.90
CA LEU A 144 -5.54 -28.65 17.57
C LEU A 144 -5.38 -27.26 18.18
N ILE A 145 -5.75 -26.21 17.44
CA ILE A 145 -5.65 -24.82 17.93
C ILE A 145 -6.66 -24.57 19.06
N ARG A 146 -7.91 -25.03 18.93
CA ARG A 146 -8.92 -24.94 20.01
C ARG A 146 -8.45 -25.61 21.30
N ARG A 147 -7.83 -26.79 21.21
CA ARG A 147 -7.26 -27.48 22.37
C ARG A 147 -6.08 -26.71 22.99
N ALA A 148 -5.31 -25.98 22.19
CA ALA A 148 -4.27 -25.10 22.69
C ALA A 148 -4.85 -23.85 23.38
N ILE A 149 -5.88 -23.23 22.81
CA ILE A 149 -6.59 -22.09 23.41
C ILE A 149 -7.26 -22.49 24.73
N ALA A 150 -7.86 -23.68 24.81
CA ALA A 150 -8.44 -24.17 26.06
C ALA A 150 -7.41 -24.33 27.19
N LYS A 151 -6.10 -24.44 26.87
CA LYS A 151 -5.01 -24.44 27.85
C LYS A 151 -4.52 -23.03 28.17
N ASP A 152 -4.52 -22.14 27.18
CA ASP A 152 -4.12 -20.73 27.33
C ASP A 152 -5.05 -19.84 26.49
N GLU A 153 -6.12 -19.37 27.13
CA GLU A 153 -7.12 -18.50 26.49
C GLU A 153 -6.59 -17.08 26.26
N THR A 154 -5.44 -16.74 26.85
CA THR A 154 -4.90 -15.38 26.82
C THR A 154 -3.95 -15.16 25.64
N ASN A 155 -3.61 -16.22 24.89
CA ASN A 155 -2.62 -16.16 23.83
C ASN A 155 -3.20 -15.60 22.53
N VAL A 156 -2.72 -14.42 22.14
CA VAL A 156 -3.16 -13.68 20.95
C VAL A 156 -2.85 -14.45 19.65
N THR A 157 -1.66 -15.05 19.56
CA THR A 157 -1.22 -15.75 18.35
C THR A 157 -2.10 -16.96 18.04
N LEU A 158 -2.56 -17.68 19.08
CA LEU A 158 -3.48 -18.80 18.93
C LEU A 158 -4.85 -18.34 18.42
N TRP A 159 -5.41 -17.25 18.97
CA TRP A 159 -6.67 -16.69 18.50
C TRP A 159 -6.57 -16.19 17.05
N ARG A 160 -5.51 -15.46 16.71
CA ARG A 160 -5.26 -14.99 15.33
C ARG A 160 -5.15 -16.17 14.37
N ALA A 161 -4.43 -17.23 14.73
CA ALA A 161 -4.32 -18.42 13.90
C ALA A 161 -5.63 -19.20 13.78
N LEU A 162 -6.45 -19.26 14.82
CA LEU A 162 -7.78 -19.91 14.74
C LEU A 162 -8.69 -19.16 13.77
N ILE A 163 -8.74 -17.83 13.89
CA ILE A 163 -9.55 -16.96 13.04
C ILE A 163 -9.06 -17.02 11.60
N SER A 164 -7.75 -16.88 11.37
CA SER A 164 -7.17 -16.88 10.02
C SER A 164 -7.34 -18.22 9.31
N ASN A 165 -7.19 -19.34 10.00
CA ASN A 165 -7.40 -20.66 9.39
C ASN A 165 -8.89 -20.95 9.13
N LYS A 166 -9.81 -20.48 9.99
CA LYS A 166 -11.25 -20.65 9.75
C LYS A 166 -11.74 -19.76 8.60
N GLN A 167 -11.34 -18.49 8.56
CA GLN A 167 -11.74 -17.56 7.50
C GLN A 167 -11.17 -17.98 6.15
N CYS A 168 -9.92 -18.47 6.10
CA CYS A 168 -9.26 -18.82 4.84
C CYS A 168 -9.64 -20.19 4.28
N ALA A 169 -10.51 -20.95 4.96
CA ALA A 169 -10.90 -22.28 4.52
C ALA A 169 -12.28 -22.25 3.88
N MET A 170 -12.35 -22.53 2.56
CA MET A 170 -13.61 -22.57 1.81
C MET A 170 -14.70 -23.44 2.47
N ALA A 171 -14.32 -24.60 3.02
CA ALA A 171 -15.28 -25.50 3.68
C ALA A 171 -15.78 -24.99 5.05
N GLN A 172 -15.00 -24.18 5.77
CA GLN A 172 -15.26 -23.80 7.17
C GLN A 172 -15.60 -22.32 7.35
N CYS A 173 -15.41 -21.50 6.32
CA CYS A 173 -15.66 -20.07 6.35
C CYS A 173 -17.16 -19.79 6.24
N ILE A 174 -17.82 -19.64 7.38
CA ILE A 174 -19.19 -19.11 7.48
C ILE A 174 -19.09 -17.80 8.26
N VAL A 175 -19.60 -16.70 7.70
CA VAL A 175 -19.37 -15.34 8.20
C VAL A 175 -19.74 -15.17 9.68
N PRO A 176 -20.97 -15.47 10.14
CA PRO A 176 -21.32 -15.34 11.57
C PRO A 176 -20.48 -16.24 12.48
N ASP A 177 -19.99 -17.34 11.96
CA ASP A 177 -19.21 -18.32 12.69
C ASP A 177 -17.77 -17.87 12.91
N VAL A 178 -17.23 -17.05 12.00
CA VAL A 178 -15.97 -16.30 12.18
C VAL A 178 -16.21 -15.10 13.11
N LEU A 179 -17.31 -14.37 12.95
CA LEU A 179 -17.67 -13.26 13.85
C LEU A 179 -17.82 -13.73 15.31
N LYS A 180 -18.44 -14.89 15.56
CA LYS A 180 -18.48 -15.49 16.90
C LYS A 180 -17.08 -15.75 17.48
N LEU A 181 -16.08 -16.09 16.65
CA LEU A 181 -14.70 -16.24 17.11
C LEU A 181 -14.08 -14.88 17.46
N TYR A 182 -14.31 -13.86 16.64
CA TYR A 182 -13.90 -12.49 16.99
C TYR A 182 -14.48 -12.06 18.33
N ALA A 183 -15.80 -12.15 18.52
CA ALA A 183 -16.44 -11.79 19.79
C ALA A 183 -15.91 -12.57 21.00
N LYS A 184 -15.70 -13.90 20.85
CA LYS A 184 -15.10 -14.73 21.91
C LYS A 184 -13.67 -14.31 22.23
N SER A 185 -12.85 -14.06 21.20
CA SER A 185 -11.45 -13.67 21.37
C SER A 185 -11.34 -12.27 22.00
N THR A 186 -12.15 -11.30 21.57
CA THR A 186 -12.23 -9.96 22.15
C THR A 186 -12.58 -10.06 23.64
N ARG A 187 -13.60 -10.84 23.99
CA ARG A 187 -13.99 -11.04 25.38
C ARG A 187 -12.87 -11.68 26.21
N ALA A 188 -12.26 -12.77 25.73
CA ALA A 188 -11.21 -13.48 26.46
C ALA A 188 -9.97 -12.60 26.69
N LEU A 189 -9.50 -11.91 25.65
CA LEU A 189 -8.31 -11.05 25.70
C LEU A 189 -8.54 -9.79 26.53
N PHE A 190 -9.76 -9.22 26.48
CA PHE A 190 -10.14 -8.09 27.32
C PHE A 190 -10.20 -8.49 28.81
N MET A 191 -10.81 -9.63 29.14
CA MET A 191 -10.84 -10.14 30.52
C MET A 191 -9.44 -10.46 31.05
N ALA A 192 -8.53 -10.88 30.17
CA ALA A 192 -7.11 -11.08 30.47
C ALA A 192 -6.29 -9.77 30.54
N ARG A 193 -6.92 -8.59 30.37
CA ARG A 193 -6.29 -7.26 30.38
C ARG A 193 -5.07 -7.16 29.46
N ARG A 194 -5.19 -7.71 28.25
CA ARG A 194 -4.16 -7.53 27.21
C ARG A 194 -4.05 -6.07 26.79
N ARG A 195 -2.91 -5.71 26.18
CA ARG A 195 -2.60 -4.33 25.78
C ARG A 195 -3.63 -3.82 24.76
N ASP A 196 -3.96 -2.54 24.83
CA ASP A 196 -4.89 -1.90 23.90
C ASP A 196 -4.42 -2.03 22.44
N GLU A 197 -3.10 -2.03 22.17
CA GLU A 197 -2.52 -2.30 20.83
C GLU A 197 -3.05 -3.60 20.22
N THR A 198 -3.03 -4.68 21.02
CA THR A 198 -3.53 -5.99 20.59
C THR A 198 -5.03 -5.93 20.33
N MET A 199 -5.77 -5.25 21.20
CA MET A 199 -7.22 -5.14 21.07
C MET A 199 -7.61 -4.28 19.85
N LEU A 200 -6.83 -3.24 19.53
CA LEU A 200 -7.00 -2.41 18.34
C LEU A 200 -6.71 -3.19 17.06
N GLN A 201 -5.65 -4.00 17.05
CA GLN A 201 -5.36 -4.91 15.94
C GLN A 201 -6.53 -5.88 15.72
N LEU A 202 -7.08 -6.48 16.78
CA LEU A 202 -8.22 -7.38 16.67
C LEU A 202 -9.48 -6.67 16.14
N PHE A 203 -9.75 -5.46 16.63
CA PHE A 203 -10.84 -4.62 16.14
C PHE A 203 -10.68 -4.27 14.66
N ARG A 204 -9.48 -3.91 14.23
CA ARG A 204 -9.14 -3.62 12.82
C ARG A 204 -9.34 -4.84 11.93
N SER A 205 -8.87 -6.02 12.34
CA SER A 205 -9.05 -7.25 11.56
C SER A 205 -10.52 -7.66 11.47
N CYS A 206 -11.28 -7.53 12.57
CA CYS A 206 -12.73 -7.76 12.57
C CYS A 206 -13.46 -6.78 11.65
N GLY A 207 -13.13 -5.48 11.71
CA GLY A 207 -13.74 -4.47 10.85
C GLY A 207 -13.41 -4.67 9.37
N THR A 208 -12.17 -5.06 9.06
CA THR A 208 -11.76 -5.43 7.70
C THR A 208 -12.53 -6.64 7.20
N PHE A 209 -12.72 -7.67 8.05
CA PHE A 209 -13.53 -8.84 7.71
C PHE A 209 -15.00 -8.48 7.41
N CYS A 210 -15.64 -7.65 8.26
CA CYS A 210 -17.01 -7.16 8.02
C CYS A 210 -17.10 -6.43 6.67
N ARG A 211 -16.13 -5.55 6.37
CA ARG A 211 -16.06 -4.83 5.11
C ARG A 211 -15.91 -5.76 3.89
N GLN A 212 -15.07 -6.79 4.00
CA GLN A 212 -14.82 -7.78 2.95
C GLN A 212 -16.04 -8.67 2.71
N ALA A 213 -16.77 -9.04 3.77
CA ALA A 213 -18.01 -9.81 3.69
C ALA A 213 -19.22 -8.99 3.20
N GLY A 214 -19.06 -7.66 3.10
CA GLY A 214 -20.12 -6.73 2.70
C GLY A 214 -21.03 -6.26 3.84
N LEU A 215 -20.73 -6.59 5.10
CA LEU A 215 -21.46 -6.19 6.30
C LEU A 215 -21.05 -4.78 6.76
N CYS A 216 -21.22 -3.80 5.87
CA CYS A 216 -20.81 -2.43 6.13
C CYS A 216 -21.63 -1.77 7.24
N GLU A 217 -22.92 -2.10 7.33
CA GLU A 217 -23.83 -1.61 8.35
C GLU A 217 -23.32 -2.03 9.74
N GLN A 218 -22.94 -3.30 9.92
CA GLN A 218 -22.36 -3.80 11.17
C GLN A 218 -21.01 -3.15 11.47
N LEU A 219 -20.15 -2.97 10.46
CA LEU A 219 -18.87 -2.23 10.61
C LEU A 219 -19.10 -0.80 11.14
N PHE A 220 -20.01 -0.04 10.52
CA PHE A 220 -20.28 1.33 10.95
C PHE A 220 -21.02 1.38 12.29
N GLY A 221 -21.84 0.38 12.61
CA GLY A 221 -22.38 0.19 13.96
C GLY A 221 -21.29 -0.03 15.00
N MET A 222 -20.28 -0.87 14.70
CA MET A 222 -19.11 -1.08 15.56
C MET A 222 -18.29 0.21 15.73
N LEU A 223 -18.02 0.93 14.63
CA LEU A 223 -17.27 2.19 14.65
C LEU A 223 -17.99 3.25 15.49
N ARG A 224 -19.31 3.40 15.32
CA ARG A 224 -20.15 4.31 16.09
C ARG A 224 -20.01 4.07 17.59
N HIS A 225 -20.13 2.82 18.04
CA HIS A 225 -20.05 2.49 19.46
C HIS A 225 -18.62 2.61 19.99
N ALA A 226 -17.62 2.16 19.23
CA ALA A 226 -16.22 2.24 19.62
C ALA A 226 -15.75 3.70 19.80
N LEU A 227 -16.11 4.57 18.86
CA LEU A 227 -15.73 5.99 18.89
C LEU A 227 -16.57 6.78 19.89
N GLY A 228 -17.88 6.48 19.99
CA GLY A 228 -18.77 7.11 20.95
C GLY A 228 -18.33 6.88 22.40
N MET A 229 -17.82 5.68 22.70
CA MET A 229 -17.36 5.33 24.05
C MET A 229 -15.93 5.81 24.36
N ASN A 230 -15.03 5.80 23.37
CA ASN A 230 -13.60 5.98 23.61
C ASN A 230 -13.02 7.33 23.14
N VAL A 231 -13.71 8.04 22.24
CA VAL A 231 -13.24 9.30 21.64
C VAL A 231 -14.21 10.42 22.03
N ASP A 232 -15.36 10.51 21.38
CA ASP A 232 -16.32 11.60 21.58
C ASP A 232 -17.75 11.07 21.45
N GLU A 233 -18.62 11.40 22.41
CA GLU A 233 -20.03 11.01 22.43
C GLU A 233 -20.80 11.48 21.18
N ARG A 234 -20.33 12.56 20.52
CA ARG A 234 -20.89 13.05 19.25
C ARG A 234 -20.80 12.01 18.13
N PHE A 235 -19.81 11.12 18.15
CA PHE A 235 -19.76 10.00 17.20
C PHE A 235 -20.88 8.98 17.42
N GLY A 236 -21.32 8.81 18.68
CA GLY A 236 -22.40 7.89 19.05
C GLY A 236 -23.80 8.47 18.88
N THR A 237 -23.96 9.79 19.01
CA THR A 237 -25.26 10.48 19.06
C THR A 237 -25.56 11.35 17.84
N GLY A 238 -24.54 11.74 17.06
CA GLY A 238 -24.64 12.76 16.02
C GLY A 238 -25.25 12.32 14.68
N GLY A 239 -25.87 11.15 14.59
CA GLY A 239 -26.52 10.65 13.36
C GLY A 239 -25.58 10.42 12.15
N MET A 240 -24.28 10.69 12.26
CA MET A 240 -23.31 10.58 11.16
C MET A 240 -23.20 9.16 10.59
N PHE A 241 -23.35 8.14 11.45
CA PHE A 241 -23.34 6.74 11.07
C PHE A 241 -24.76 6.16 10.98
N ALA A 242 -25.73 6.97 10.54
CA ALA A 242 -27.10 6.53 10.29
C ALA A 242 -27.52 6.82 8.85
N SER A 243 -28.31 5.93 8.25
CA SER A 243 -28.95 6.13 6.96
C SER A 243 -30.47 6.30 7.08
N PRO A 244 -31.10 7.07 6.17
CA PRO A 244 -32.55 7.01 5.98
C PRO A 244 -32.99 5.66 5.40
N GLU A 245 -34.27 5.34 5.53
CA GLU A 245 -34.84 4.11 4.97
C GLU A 245 -34.75 4.10 3.44
N HIS A 246 -35.17 5.21 2.83
CA HIS A 246 -35.29 5.37 1.39
C HIS A 246 -34.43 6.52 0.88
N PHE A 247 -33.63 6.23 -0.15
CA PHE A 247 -32.94 7.24 -0.93
C PHE A 247 -33.70 7.44 -2.24
N ARG A 248 -34.20 8.66 -2.51
CA ARG A 248 -34.90 8.95 -3.78
C ARG A 248 -34.06 8.60 -5.02
N PRO A 249 -32.76 8.96 -5.08
CA PRO A 249 -31.93 8.59 -6.23
C PRO A 249 -31.81 7.07 -6.40
N LEU A 250 -31.71 6.31 -5.31
CA LEU A 250 -31.64 4.85 -5.36
C LEU A 250 -32.89 4.26 -6.03
N ILE A 251 -34.08 4.69 -5.61
CA ILE A 251 -35.35 4.21 -6.14
C ILE A 251 -35.46 4.53 -7.64
N GLU A 252 -35.16 5.76 -8.03
CA GLU A 252 -35.20 6.20 -9.43
C GLU A 252 -34.26 5.37 -10.33
N TYR A 253 -33.03 5.11 -9.87
CA TYR A 253 -32.08 4.29 -10.62
C TYR A 253 -32.46 2.80 -10.63
N GLU A 254 -33.01 2.28 -9.54
CA GLU A 254 -33.47 0.89 -9.45
C GLU A 254 -34.61 0.64 -10.43
N GLU A 255 -35.61 1.53 -10.49
CA GLU A 255 -36.70 1.46 -11.48
C GLU A 255 -36.17 1.52 -12.92
N LEU A 256 -35.18 2.36 -13.19
CA LEU A 256 -34.55 2.46 -14.51
C LEU A 256 -33.84 1.15 -14.90
N ILE A 257 -33.14 0.52 -13.94
CA ILE A 257 -32.48 -0.77 -14.17
C ILE A 257 -33.51 -1.86 -14.42
N LEU A 258 -34.62 -1.91 -13.67
CA LEU A 258 -35.68 -2.89 -13.86
C LEU A 258 -36.35 -2.76 -15.25
N LYS A 259 -36.56 -1.52 -15.72
CA LYS A 259 -37.14 -1.19 -17.05
C LYS A 259 -36.17 -1.39 -18.22
N SER A 260 -34.89 -1.70 -17.96
CA SER A 260 -33.84 -1.69 -18.99
C SER A 260 -33.93 -2.82 -20.04
N GLY A 261 -34.75 -3.85 -19.79
CA GLY A 261 -34.85 -5.03 -20.67
C GLY A 261 -33.64 -5.98 -20.60
N LEU A 262 -32.68 -5.71 -19.70
CA LEU A 262 -31.49 -6.54 -19.51
C LEU A 262 -31.83 -7.96 -18.98
N PRO A 263 -30.95 -8.94 -19.19
CA PRO A 263 -31.14 -10.26 -18.60
C PRO A 263 -31.05 -10.19 -17.07
N MET A 264 -31.76 -11.10 -16.38
CA MET A 264 -31.96 -11.01 -14.92
C MET A 264 -30.64 -11.01 -14.13
N ASN A 265 -29.63 -11.72 -14.62
CA ASN A 265 -28.29 -11.73 -14.05
C ASN A 265 -27.65 -10.33 -14.01
N GLU A 266 -27.79 -9.54 -15.08
CA GLU A 266 -27.27 -8.18 -15.15
C GLU A 266 -28.09 -7.21 -14.31
N ILE A 267 -29.43 -7.37 -14.29
CA ILE A 267 -30.32 -6.59 -13.43
C ILE A 267 -29.93 -6.80 -11.97
N TRP A 268 -29.83 -8.06 -11.53
CA TRP A 268 -29.43 -8.40 -10.17
C TRP A 268 -28.08 -7.78 -9.80
N LEU A 269 -27.05 -7.95 -10.64
CA LEU A 269 -25.72 -7.41 -10.36
C LEU A 269 -25.74 -5.88 -10.22
N ARG A 270 -26.47 -5.18 -11.10
CA ARG A 270 -26.55 -3.71 -11.05
C ARG A 270 -27.32 -3.21 -9.82
N VAL A 271 -28.44 -3.86 -9.47
CA VAL A 271 -29.22 -3.50 -8.27
C VAL A 271 -28.44 -3.84 -7.01
N GLU A 272 -27.75 -4.98 -6.94
CA GLU A 272 -26.90 -5.36 -5.81
C GLU A 272 -25.77 -4.35 -5.59
N LEU A 273 -25.07 -3.94 -6.66
CA LEU A 273 -24.03 -2.91 -6.59
C LEU A 273 -24.59 -1.54 -6.17
N LEU A 274 -25.78 -1.19 -6.65
CA LEU A 274 -26.46 0.06 -6.34
C LEU A 274 -26.89 0.11 -4.87
N ARG A 275 -27.60 -0.93 -4.39
CA ARG A 275 -28.01 -1.06 -2.98
C ARG A 275 -26.78 -1.09 -2.06
N ALA A 276 -25.72 -1.82 -2.41
CA ALA A 276 -24.46 -1.82 -1.63
C ALA A 276 -23.77 -0.44 -1.55
N ALA A 277 -23.99 0.43 -2.53
CA ALA A 277 -23.45 1.79 -2.53
C ALA A 277 -24.22 2.76 -1.63
N TYR A 278 -25.54 2.58 -1.47
CA TYR A 278 -26.38 3.46 -0.64
C TYR A 278 -26.63 2.91 0.77
N HIS A 279 -26.82 1.60 0.93
CA HIS A 279 -27.20 0.94 2.18
C HIS A 279 -25.98 0.47 3.00
N TYR A 280 -24.96 1.33 3.15
CA TYR A 280 -23.75 0.98 3.92
C TYR A 280 -23.78 1.41 5.39
N LEU A 281 -24.70 2.28 5.80
CA LEU A 281 -24.86 2.72 7.19
C LEU A 281 -26.07 2.04 7.85
N PRO A 282 -26.03 1.78 9.17
CA PRO A 282 -27.20 1.35 9.95
C PRO A 282 -28.42 2.25 9.73
N PHE A 283 -29.61 1.64 9.69
CA PHE A 283 -30.87 2.36 9.68
C PHE A 283 -31.39 2.58 11.11
N GLU A 284 -31.69 3.82 11.46
CA GLU A 284 -32.25 4.21 12.77
C GLU A 284 -33.70 4.68 12.63
N GLY A 285 -34.60 3.76 12.28
CA GLY A 285 -36.04 4.02 12.31
C GLY A 285 -36.73 3.33 13.49
N GLY A 286 -37.79 3.95 13.99
CA GLY A 286 -38.67 3.33 15.01
C GLY A 286 -39.61 2.26 14.44
N ARG A 287 -39.56 1.99 13.13
CA ARG A 287 -40.33 0.94 12.45
C ARG A 287 -39.39 -0.12 11.90
N LEU A 288 -39.91 -1.34 11.68
CA LEU A 288 -39.17 -2.40 11.00
C LEU A 288 -38.79 -1.94 9.60
N ALA A 289 -37.50 -1.96 9.29
CA ALA A 289 -37.00 -1.67 7.95
C ALA A 289 -37.45 -2.75 6.96
N SER A 290 -37.58 -2.37 5.69
CA SER A 290 -37.77 -3.33 4.59
C SER A 290 -36.67 -4.41 4.54
N ASP A 291 -35.44 -4.03 4.87
CA ASP A 291 -34.30 -4.93 5.01
C ASP A 291 -33.86 -5.01 6.48
N PRO A 292 -34.18 -6.11 7.19
CA PRO A 292 -33.85 -6.27 8.61
C PRO A 292 -32.34 -6.23 8.90
N GLN A 293 -31.49 -6.63 7.95
CA GLN A 293 -30.04 -6.64 8.18
C GLN A 293 -29.43 -5.22 8.23
N ARG A 294 -30.18 -4.19 7.80
CA ARG A 294 -29.80 -2.78 7.98
C ARG A 294 -30.04 -2.27 9.41
N MET A 295 -30.85 -2.97 10.19
CA MET A 295 -31.09 -2.64 11.59
C MET A 295 -30.00 -3.27 12.46
N VAL A 296 -28.98 -2.48 12.80
CA VAL A 296 -27.89 -2.93 13.67
C VAL A 296 -28.16 -2.47 15.09
N LEU A 297 -28.51 -3.40 15.97
CA LEU A 297 -28.76 -3.12 17.36
C LEU A 297 -27.44 -3.06 18.15
N THR A 298 -27.46 -2.41 19.31
CA THR A 298 -26.30 -2.37 20.21
C THR A 298 -25.85 -3.77 20.61
N ASP A 299 -26.79 -4.70 20.82
CA ASP A 299 -26.51 -6.10 21.16
C ASP A 299 -25.75 -6.85 20.05
N ASP A 300 -25.93 -6.44 18.78
CA ASP A 300 -25.25 -7.06 17.64
C ASP A 300 -23.77 -6.66 17.54
N VAL A 301 -23.38 -5.55 18.17
CA VAL A 301 -22.02 -4.98 18.04
C VAL A 301 -21.23 -4.99 19.35
N VAL A 302 -21.90 -5.06 20.50
CA VAL A 302 -21.26 -4.96 21.83
C VAL A 302 -20.18 -6.01 22.06
N GLY A 303 -20.29 -7.19 21.44
CA GLY A 303 -19.29 -8.26 21.54
C GLY A 303 -17.95 -7.97 20.87
N PHE A 304 -17.89 -6.96 19.99
CA PHE A 304 -16.70 -6.61 19.21
C PHE A 304 -16.02 -5.33 19.70
N VAL A 305 -16.72 -4.55 20.52
CA VAL A 305 -16.28 -3.23 21.00
C VAL A 305 -15.87 -3.34 22.46
N TYR A 306 -14.85 -2.59 22.86
CA TYR A 306 -14.34 -2.59 24.23
C TYR A 306 -13.94 -1.17 24.66
N PRO A 307 -14.03 -0.85 25.95
CA PRO A 307 -13.48 0.39 26.48
C PRO A 307 -11.95 0.31 26.51
N LEU A 308 -11.27 1.33 25.99
CA LEU A 308 -9.82 1.43 26.03
C LEU A 308 -9.34 1.50 27.49
N ILE A 309 -8.31 0.72 27.84
CA ILE A 309 -7.70 0.78 29.18
C ILE A 309 -6.95 2.10 29.33
N ASN A 310 -6.21 2.50 28.29
CA ASN A 310 -5.48 3.74 28.22
C ASN A 310 -6.05 4.65 27.11
N LYS A 311 -6.57 5.82 27.53
CA LYS A 311 -7.14 6.83 26.62
C LYS A 311 -6.14 7.42 25.62
N SER A 312 -4.82 7.23 25.80
CA SER A 312 -3.85 7.65 24.79
C SER A 312 -4.06 6.98 23.44
N TYR A 313 -4.62 5.76 23.43
CA TYR A 313 -4.94 4.99 22.23
C TYR A 313 -6.21 5.48 21.50
N ALA A 314 -6.92 6.48 22.03
CA ALA A 314 -8.06 7.09 21.34
C ALA A 314 -7.66 7.65 19.96
N PHE A 315 -6.46 8.23 19.86
CA PHE A 315 -5.93 8.72 18.58
C PHE A 315 -5.67 7.58 17.58
N GLU A 316 -5.10 6.46 18.05
CA GLU A 316 -4.86 5.27 17.22
C GLU A 316 -6.17 4.61 16.78
N LEU A 317 -7.20 4.63 17.63
CA LEU A 317 -8.55 4.19 17.28
C LEU A 317 -9.14 5.07 16.15
N THR A 318 -8.96 6.40 16.22
CA THR A 318 -9.38 7.31 15.14
C THR A 318 -8.67 7.01 13.82
N LEU A 319 -7.35 6.78 13.85
CA LEU A 319 -6.58 6.39 12.65
C LEU A 319 -7.02 5.02 12.11
N THR A 320 -7.32 4.06 12.99
CA THR A 320 -7.85 2.75 12.64
C THR A 320 -9.22 2.87 11.98
N ALA A 321 -10.10 3.73 12.50
CA ALA A 321 -11.40 4.03 11.90
C ALA A 321 -11.25 4.63 10.49
N LEU A 322 -10.34 5.60 10.30
CA LEU A 322 -10.01 6.14 8.98
C LEU A 322 -9.53 5.05 8.01
N LYS A 323 -8.67 4.13 8.45
CA LYS A 323 -8.20 2.99 7.64
C LYS A 323 -9.36 2.07 7.23
N LEU A 324 -10.28 1.77 8.16
CA LEU A 324 -11.48 0.97 7.89
C LEU A 324 -12.43 1.68 6.90
N MET A 325 -12.46 3.00 6.91
CA MET A 325 -13.16 3.85 5.92
C MET A 325 -12.35 4.07 4.62
N LYS A 326 -11.34 3.23 4.36
CA LYS A 326 -10.49 3.25 3.15
C LYS A 326 -9.68 4.53 2.97
N TYR A 327 -9.43 5.30 4.04
CA TYR A 327 -8.50 6.43 3.97
C TYR A 327 -7.07 5.93 3.64
N PRO A 328 -6.36 6.54 2.68
CA PRO A 328 -5.05 6.08 2.27
C PRO A 328 -3.96 6.86 3.01
N PHE A 329 -3.17 6.15 3.83
CA PHE A 329 -2.07 6.76 4.58
C PHE A 329 -0.77 6.74 3.79
N ARG A 330 -0.04 7.87 3.80
CA ARG A 330 1.29 7.98 3.18
C ARG A 330 2.35 7.13 3.90
N VAL A 331 2.15 6.91 5.20
CA VAL A 331 3.08 6.20 6.08
C VAL A 331 2.36 4.98 6.64
N GLN A 332 3.07 3.85 6.68
CA GLN A 332 2.59 2.67 7.37
C GLN A 332 2.96 2.81 8.86
N PHE A 333 1.95 2.98 9.71
CA PHE A 333 2.09 3.08 11.16
C PHE A 333 1.73 1.78 11.88
N ASP A 334 1.17 0.80 11.15
CA ASP A 334 0.67 -0.45 11.70
C ASP A 334 1.17 -1.68 10.92
N GLU A 335 1.24 -2.82 11.60
CA GLU A 335 1.52 -4.10 10.96
C GLU A 335 0.27 -4.55 10.20
N GLU A 336 0.32 -4.50 8.87
CA GLU A 336 -0.79 -4.86 7.97
C GLU A 336 -0.54 -6.25 7.40
N GLU A 337 -1.47 -7.17 7.64
CA GLU A 337 -1.43 -8.47 6.98
C GLU A 337 -1.78 -8.30 5.50
N PRO A 338 -1.14 -9.00 4.55
CA PRO A 338 -1.35 -8.68 3.14
C PRO A 338 -2.75 -8.98 2.61
N TYR A 339 -3.57 -9.79 3.29
CA TYR A 339 -4.99 -9.95 2.97
C TYR A 339 -5.87 -8.78 3.46
N GLU A 340 -5.36 -7.93 4.36
CA GLU A 340 -6.03 -6.69 4.80
C GLU A 340 -5.93 -5.58 3.74
N ALA A 341 -4.95 -5.67 2.82
CA ALA A 341 -4.76 -4.74 1.70
C ALA A 341 -5.75 -5.05 0.55
N ASP A 342 -7.01 -4.68 0.72
CA ASP A 342 -8.13 -5.07 -0.16
C ASP A 342 -8.79 -3.91 -0.93
N TYR A 343 -8.29 -2.68 -0.77
CA TYR A 343 -8.83 -1.47 -1.38
C TYR A 343 -7.77 -0.76 -2.24
N SER A 344 -8.14 -0.35 -3.46
CA SER A 344 -7.20 0.24 -4.44
C SER A 344 -6.82 1.68 -4.11
N GLU A 345 -7.62 2.35 -3.29
CA GLU A 345 -7.47 3.74 -2.89
C GLU A 345 -6.15 4.01 -2.15
N GLN A 346 -5.50 2.97 -1.59
CA GLN A 346 -4.14 3.07 -1.02
C GLN A 346 -3.12 3.68 -1.98
N LEU A 347 -3.29 3.48 -3.30
CA LEU A 347 -2.41 4.01 -4.32
C LEU A 347 -2.58 5.52 -4.56
N LEU A 348 -3.66 6.15 -4.08
CA LEU A 348 -3.88 7.59 -4.21
C LEU A 348 -2.81 8.43 -3.52
N THR A 349 -2.11 7.87 -2.53
CA THR A 349 -0.96 8.51 -1.88
C THR A 349 0.19 8.82 -2.85
N ILE A 350 0.23 8.18 -4.02
CA ILE A 350 1.17 8.54 -5.10
C ILE A 350 0.94 9.99 -5.54
N PHE A 351 -0.31 10.48 -5.53
CA PHE A 351 -0.65 11.87 -5.84
C PHE A 351 -0.18 12.89 -4.80
N LEU A 352 0.35 12.46 -3.65
CA LEU A 352 0.92 13.36 -2.67
C LEU A 352 2.41 13.68 -2.95
N HIS A 353 3.06 12.95 -3.85
CA HIS A 353 4.48 13.13 -4.14
C HIS A 353 4.71 14.28 -5.12
N SER A 354 5.57 15.24 -4.75
CA SER A 354 5.85 16.45 -5.54
C SER A 354 6.55 16.16 -6.88
N TYR A 355 7.45 15.17 -6.90
CA TYR A 355 8.26 14.76 -8.06
C TYR A 355 7.57 13.77 -9.01
N ARG A 356 6.29 13.42 -8.78
CA ARG A 356 5.59 12.45 -9.62
C ARG A 356 5.41 12.96 -11.05
N ASN A 357 5.37 12.03 -12.01
CA ASN A 357 5.05 12.35 -13.39
C ASN A 357 3.53 12.45 -13.57
N ARG A 358 3.01 13.69 -13.63
CA ARG A 358 1.57 13.99 -13.78
C ARG A 358 0.95 13.45 -15.07
N ALA A 359 1.75 13.17 -16.11
CA ALA A 359 1.25 12.57 -17.35
C ALA A 359 0.72 11.14 -17.16
N LEU A 360 1.08 10.47 -16.05
CA LEU A 360 0.67 9.11 -15.73
C LEU A 360 -0.54 9.06 -14.79
N ASP A 361 -0.99 10.21 -14.27
CA ASP A 361 -2.03 10.29 -13.24
C ASP A 361 -3.38 9.76 -13.77
N GLY A 362 -3.69 9.98 -15.06
CA GLY A 362 -4.91 9.47 -15.71
C GLY A 362 -5.02 7.95 -15.69
N GLU A 363 -4.02 7.25 -16.23
CA GLU A 363 -3.97 5.77 -16.26
C GLU A 363 -3.98 5.16 -14.84
N LEU A 364 -3.27 5.79 -13.90
CA LEU A 364 -3.27 5.36 -12.50
C LEU A 364 -4.66 5.51 -11.87
N TYR A 365 -5.32 6.64 -12.08
CA TYR A 365 -6.65 6.88 -11.53
C TYR A 365 -7.70 5.95 -12.16
N THR A 366 -7.67 5.74 -13.48
CA THR A 366 -8.56 4.78 -14.15
C THR A 366 -8.40 3.37 -13.59
N PHE A 367 -7.17 2.95 -13.30
CA PHE A 367 -6.91 1.67 -12.66
C PHE A 367 -7.49 1.58 -11.24
N ILE A 368 -7.31 2.62 -10.42
CA ILE A 368 -7.87 2.70 -9.05
C ILE A 368 -9.40 2.62 -9.10
N LYS A 369 -10.02 3.44 -9.97
CA LYS A 369 -11.46 3.49 -10.19
C LYS A 369 -12.03 2.15 -10.65
N GLN A 370 -11.32 1.44 -11.54
CA GLN A 370 -11.74 0.11 -11.99
C GLN A 370 -11.86 -0.84 -10.79
N LEU A 371 -10.85 -0.93 -9.92
CA LEU A 371 -10.82 -1.90 -8.82
C LEU A 371 -11.60 -1.50 -7.55
N SER A 372 -12.06 -0.24 -7.46
CA SER A 372 -12.78 0.26 -6.29
C SER A 372 -14.08 -0.52 -6.05
N VAL A 373 -14.45 -0.68 -4.77
CA VAL A 373 -15.66 -1.38 -4.32
C VAL A 373 -16.42 -0.44 -3.41
N ALA A 374 -17.74 -0.39 -3.57
CA ALA A 374 -18.60 0.41 -2.69
C ALA A 374 -18.62 -0.15 -1.25
N PRO A 375 -18.80 0.70 -0.23
CA PRO A 375 -18.80 2.16 -0.29
C PRO A 375 -17.37 2.69 -0.51
N SER A 376 -17.23 3.74 -1.33
CA SER A 376 -15.96 4.42 -1.58
C SER A 376 -16.22 5.87 -1.99
N TYR A 377 -15.31 6.77 -1.61
CA TYR A 377 -15.33 8.17 -2.01
C TYR A 377 -14.77 8.37 -3.43
N VAL A 378 -14.12 7.37 -4.03
CA VAL A 378 -13.69 7.43 -5.43
C VAL A 378 -14.93 7.43 -6.31
N GLY A 379 -14.93 8.25 -7.38
CA GLY A 379 -16.02 8.39 -8.35
C GLY A 379 -16.29 7.16 -9.24
N ALA A 380 -16.31 5.96 -8.66
CA ALA A 380 -16.63 4.68 -9.29
C ALA A 380 -18.12 4.28 -9.14
N ASN A 381 -18.83 4.85 -8.17
CA ASN A 381 -20.22 4.51 -7.84
C ASN A 381 -21.07 5.78 -7.68
N LEU A 382 -22.40 5.64 -7.69
CA LEU A 382 -23.34 6.78 -7.63
C LEU A 382 -23.41 7.46 -6.25
N ALA A 383 -23.10 6.75 -5.18
CA ALA A 383 -23.17 7.24 -3.80
C ALA A 383 -21.84 7.80 -3.27
N HIS A 384 -20.83 7.98 -4.13
CA HIS A 384 -19.49 8.38 -3.69
C HIS A 384 -19.45 9.74 -2.99
N GLU A 385 -20.31 10.69 -3.41
CA GLU A 385 -20.40 12.03 -2.80
C GLU A 385 -20.90 11.97 -1.35
N SER A 386 -21.93 11.16 -1.06
CA SER A 386 -22.46 11.02 0.30
C SER A 386 -21.44 10.36 1.23
N TYR A 387 -20.69 9.37 0.73
CA TYR A 387 -19.61 8.75 1.48
C TYR A 387 -18.46 9.73 1.75
N LEU A 388 -18.11 10.55 0.76
CA LEU A 388 -17.07 11.58 0.91
C LEU A 388 -17.46 12.65 1.94
N GLU A 389 -18.74 13.06 1.96
CA GLU A 389 -19.25 13.99 2.97
C GLU A 389 -19.17 13.39 4.37
N MET A 390 -19.57 12.13 4.56
CA MET A 390 -19.43 11.43 5.84
C MET A 390 -17.95 11.38 6.30
N LEU A 391 -17.02 11.06 5.40
CA LEU A 391 -15.58 11.03 5.71
C LEU A 391 -15.04 12.43 6.10
N ARG A 392 -15.51 13.50 5.43
CA ARG A 392 -15.17 14.88 5.80
C ARG A 392 -15.72 15.25 7.16
N SER A 393 -16.99 14.94 7.42
CA SER A 393 -17.64 15.18 8.72
C SER A 393 -16.92 14.44 9.85
N PHE A 394 -16.52 13.20 9.61
CA PHE A 394 -15.71 12.41 10.55
C PHE A 394 -14.41 13.13 10.89
N LEU A 395 -13.65 13.57 9.87
CA LEU A 395 -12.38 14.26 10.06
C LEU A 395 -12.57 15.57 10.84
N THR A 396 -13.60 16.36 10.51
CA THR A 396 -13.88 17.60 11.25
C THR A 396 -14.21 17.36 12.71
N LEU A 397 -15.02 16.33 13.02
CA LEU A 397 -15.33 15.97 14.41
C LEU A 397 -14.09 15.46 15.16
N ALA A 398 -13.24 14.68 14.48
CA ALA A 398 -12.00 14.20 15.07
C ALA A 398 -11.02 15.36 15.35
N ILE A 399 -10.89 16.32 14.43
CA ILE A 399 -10.05 17.51 14.61
C ILE A 399 -10.51 18.33 15.83
N ASP A 400 -11.82 18.44 16.06
CA ASP A 400 -12.39 19.17 17.18
C ASP A 400 -12.18 18.46 18.54
N HIS A 401 -12.02 17.15 18.52
CA HIS A 401 -11.83 16.36 19.73
C HIS A 401 -10.39 16.42 20.26
N PHE A 402 -9.40 16.45 19.35
CA PHE A 402 -7.99 16.44 19.73
C PHE A 402 -7.39 17.85 19.68
N ASP A 403 -6.40 18.08 20.54
CA ASP A 403 -5.63 19.33 20.60
C ASP A 403 -4.16 19.12 20.18
N GLY A 404 -3.45 20.24 19.95
CA GLY A 404 -2.01 20.27 19.66
C GLY A 404 -1.61 19.45 18.44
N THR A 405 -0.55 18.64 18.57
CA THR A 405 0.03 17.86 17.47
C THR A 405 -0.97 16.87 16.84
N ARG A 406 -1.85 16.26 17.64
CA ARG A 406 -2.86 15.30 17.13
C ARG A 406 -3.90 16.00 16.26
N SER A 407 -4.38 17.17 16.69
CA SER A 407 -5.26 18.04 15.90
C SER A 407 -4.62 18.43 14.57
N ALA A 408 -3.36 18.88 14.63
CA ALA A 408 -2.59 19.26 13.44
C ALA A 408 -2.39 18.10 12.47
N ILE A 409 -2.09 16.88 12.95
CA ILE A 409 -1.98 15.69 12.10
C ILE A 409 -3.31 15.43 11.38
N LEU A 410 -4.44 15.45 12.09
CA LEU A 410 -5.76 15.22 11.47
C LEU A 410 -6.13 16.30 10.46
N LEU A 411 -5.77 17.56 10.74
CA LEU A 411 -5.94 18.67 9.79
C LEU A 411 -5.05 18.50 8.55
N THR A 412 -3.81 18.04 8.72
CA THR A 412 -2.93 17.65 7.61
C THR A 412 -3.54 16.51 6.79
N LEU A 413 -4.10 15.47 7.43
CA LEU A 413 -4.79 14.38 6.74
C LEU A 413 -6.02 14.88 5.96
N TYR A 414 -6.77 15.85 6.50
CA TYR A 414 -7.87 16.49 5.79
C TYR A 414 -7.38 17.24 4.54
N LEU A 415 -6.30 18.02 4.65
CA LEU A 415 -5.71 18.72 3.50
C LEU A 415 -5.15 17.75 2.45
N GLN A 416 -4.53 16.64 2.89
CA GLN A 416 -4.06 15.59 2.00
C GLN A 416 -5.21 14.91 1.25
N LEU A 417 -6.37 14.70 1.91
CA LEU A 417 -7.58 14.20 1.25
C LEU A 417 -8.05 15.14 0.15
N GLU A 418 -8.23 16.43 0.46
CA GLU A 418 -8.63 17.44 -0.54
C GLU A 418 -7.63 17.51 -1.70
N ARG A 419 -6.34 17.38 -1.41
CA ARG A 419 -5.28 17.36 -2.44
C ARG A 419 -5.39 16.14 -3.35
N MET A 420 -5.63 14.95 -2.81
CA MET A 420 -5.86 13.75 -3.62
C MET A 420 -7.10 13.89 -4.51
N LEU A 421 -8.19 14.46 -4.00
CA LEU A 421 -9.43 14.69 -4.75
C LEU A 421 -9.24 15.69 -5.90
N VAL A 422 -8.47 16.77 -5.69
CA VAL A 422 -8.09 17.71 -6.76
C VAL A 422 -7.29 17.00 -7.86
N CYS A 423 -6.39 16.09 -7.48
CA CYS A 423 -5.62 15.30 -8.45
C CYS A 423 -6.50 14.34 -9.24
N GLU A 424 -7.46 13.68 -8.59
CA GLU A 424 -8.48 12.82 -9.22
C GLU A 424 -9.33 13.58 -10.25
N GLN A 425 -9.78 14.78 -9.90
CA GLN A 425 -10.57 15.63 -10.82
C GLN A 425 -9.76 16.01 -12.06
N LYS A 426 -8.47 16.32 -11.89
CA LYS A 426 -7.56 16.59 -13.01
C LYS A 426 -7.30 15.35 -13.86
N ALA A 427 -7.09 14.20 -13.22
CA ALA A 427 -6.87 12.92 -13.90
C ALA A 427 -8.09 12.45 -14.71
N SER A 428 -9.29 12.82 -14.27
CA SER A 428 -10.56 12.49 -14.95
C SER A 428 -10.91 13.43 -16.12
N SER A 429 -10.21 14.55 -16.27
CA SER A 429 -10.53 15.54 -17.30
C SER A 429 -10.09 15.03 -18.69
N PRO A 430 -10.98 15.03 -19.71
CA PRO A 430 -10.67 14.50 -21.04
C PRO A 430 -9.60 15.31 -21.80
N ALA A 431 -9.36 16.55 -21.39
CA ALA A 431 -8.23 17.36 -21.85
C ALA A 431 -7.05 17.14 -20.91
N GLY A 432 -6.32 16.04 -21.13
CA GLY A 432 -5.10 15.70 -20.40
C GLY A 432 -3.98 16.71 -20.65
N ASP A 433 -4.07 17.90 -20.05
CA ASP A 433 -2.95 18.82 -19.81
C ASP A 433 -3.31 20.14 -19.07
N LYS A 434 -4.47 20.22 -18.41
CA LYS A 434 -4.74 21.41 -17.59
C LYS A 434 -3.89 21.38 -16.31
N ARG A 435 -2.76 22.11 -16.33
CA ARG A 435 -1.98 22.45 -15.11
C ARG A 435 -2.84 23.18 -14.06
N THR A 436 -3.97 23.75 -14.44
CA THR A 436 -4.88 24.52 -13.58
C THR A 436 -6.28 23.91 -13.56
N LEU A 437 -6.85 23.76 -12.37
CA LEU A 437 -8.25 23.31 -12.21
C LEU A 437 -9.23 24.40 -12.67
N ASP A 438 -10.46 24.03 -13.00
CA ASP A 438 -11.51 25.00 -13.31
C ASP A 438 -11.77 25.95 -12.13
N GLU A 439 -12.00 27.23 -12.40
CA GLU A 439 -12.06 28.28 -11.37
C GLU A 439 -13.22 28.10 -10.37
N THR A 440 -14.36 27.58 -10.82
CA THR A 440 -15.53 27.33 -9.97
C THR A 440 -15.21 26.29 -8.90
N ILE A 441 -14.61 25.17 -9.31
CA ILE A 441 -14.19 24.09 -8.41
C ILE A 441 -13.07 24.58 -7.49
N THR A 442 -12.12 25.36 -8.02
CA THR A 442 -11.06 25.96 -7.20
C THR A 442 -11.63 26.85 -6.10
N LYS A 443 -12.67 27.64 -6.39
CA LYS A 443 -13.34 28.49 -5.40
C LYS A 443 -14.05 27.66 -4.32
N THR A 444 -14.72 26.56 -4.69
CA THR A 444 -15.41 25.70 -3.70
C THR A 444 -14.43 24.99 -2.78
N VAL A 445 -13.33 24.45 -3.31
CA VAL A 445 -12.27 23.82 -2.50
C VAL A 445 -11.63 24.85 -1.56
N ARG A 446 -11.25 26.03 -2.05
CA ARG A 446 -10.69 27.10 -1.21
C ARG A 446 -11.66 27.54 -0.12
N ALA A 447 -12.95 27.68 -0.41
CA ALA A 447 -13.95 28.04 0.59
C ALA A 447 -14.04 26.98 1.69
N ARG A 448 -14.12 25.70 1.30
CA ARG A 448 -14.19 24.56 2.23
C ARG A 448 -12.97 24.50 3.14
N VAL A 449 -11.78 24.56 2.58
CA VAL A 449 -10.50 24.53 3.33
C VAL A 449 -10.38 25.73 4.26
N LYS A 450 -10.74 26.93 3.79
CA LYS A 450 -10.74 28.13 4.64
C LYS A 450 -11.71 28.02 5.80
N ASN A 451 -12.88 27.40 5.62
CA ASN A 451 -13.83 27.20 6.71
C ASN A 451 -13.23 26.31 7.80
N VAL A 452 -12.59 25.19 7.42
CA VAL A 452 -11.93 24.30 8.39
C VAL A 452 -10.75 25.01 9.06
N LEU A 453 -9.87 25.70 8.32
CA LEU A 453 -8.74 26.43 8.91
C LEU A 453 -9.17 27.54 9.88
N LYS A 454 -10.28 28.23 9.59
CA LYS A 454 -10.86 29.24 10.49
C LYS A 454 -11.45 28.61 11.75
N HIS A 455 -12.13 27.48 11.59
CA HIS A 455 -12.70 26.71 12.70
C HIS A 455 -11.60 26.22 13.65
N THR A 456 -10.47 25.77 13.10
CA THR A 456 -9.31 25.26 13.87
C THR A 456 -8.30 26.35 14.22
N HIS A 457 -8.66 27.63 14.11
CA HIS A 457 -7.69 28.72 14.21
C HIS A 457 -7.14 28.86 15.63
N SER A 458 -7.96 28.66 16.66
CA SER A 458 -7.51 28.75 18.06
C SER A 458 -6.41 27.74 18.41
N THR A 459 -6.40 26.58 17.77
CA THR A 459 -5.47 25.47 18.07
C THR A 459 -4.31 25.37 17.09
N ASN A 460 -4.51 25.69 15.80
CA ASN A 460 -3.55 25.36 14.73
C ASN A 460 -3.06 26.57 13.90
N GLN A 461 -3.34 27.82 14.30
CA GLN A 461 -3.03 29.04 13.51
C GLN A 461 -1.56 29.17 13.08
N ASN A 462 -0.61 28.72 13.89
CA ASN A 462 0.83 28.89 13.60
C ASN A 462 1.53 27.57 13.26
N ASN A 463 0.78 26.51 12.97
CA ASN A 463 1.37 25.18 12.70
C ASN A 463 1.93 25.11 11.26
N LEU A 464 3.25 25.26 11.09
CA LEU A 464 3.87 25.30 9.77
C LEU A 464 3.66 24.04 8.91
N PRO A 465 3.71 22.80 9.45
CA PRO A 465 3.36 21.60 8.69
C PRO A 465 1.98 21.64 8.02
N VAL A 466 0.97 22.20 8.71
CA VAL A 466 -0.38 22.38 8.14
C VAL A 466 -0.35 23.35 6.96
N TYR A 467 0.33 24.49 7.09
CA TYR A 467 0.44 25.46 6.01
C TYR A 467 1.32 24.98 4.85
N ALA A 468 2.30 24.11 5.09
CA ALA A 468 3.06 23.44 4.04
C ALA A 468 2.14 22.60 3.15
N GLU A 469 1.24 21.81 3.76
CA GLU A 469 0.25 21.01 3.02
C GLU A 469 -0.84 21.87 2.38
N TYR A 470 -1.22 22.99 3.00
CA TYR A 470 -2.12 23.96 2.37
C TYR A 470 -1.49 24.61 1.12
N GLY A 471 -0.20 24.95 1.19
CA GLY A 471 0.57 25.43 0.04
C GLY A 471 0.70 24.38 -1.06
N LEU A 472 0.92 23.11 -0.71
CA LEU A 472 0.93 21.99 -1.67
C LEU A 472 -0.43 21.79 -2.34
N LEU A 473 -1.54 21.92 -1.59
CA LEU A 473 -2.89 21.88 -2.15
C LEU A 473 -3.11 23.03 -3.15
N GLU A 474 -2.73 24.27 -2.79
CA GLU A 474 -2.82 25.42 -3.70
C GLU A 474 -1.95 25.23 -4.95
N TYR A 475 -0.76 24.64 -4.81
CA TYR A 475 0.08 24.26 -5.93
C TYR A 475 -0.59 23.24 -6.86
N GLU A 476 -1.25 22.20 -6.34
CA GLU A 476 -1.98 21.26 -7.20
C GLU A 476 -3.21 21.90 -7.87
N MET A 477 -3.78 22.99 -7.33
CA MET A 477 -4.90 23.70 -7.98
C MET A 477 -4.43 24.69 -9.05
N SER A 478 -3.48 25.59 -8.71
CA SER A 478 -3.10 26.75 -9.53
C SER A 478 -1.64 26.75 -9.99
N GLY A 479 -0.86 25.70 -9.69
CA GLY A 479 0.57 25.65 -9.96
C GLY A 479 1.38 26.54 -9.02
N LEU A 480 2.60 26.89 -9.41
CA LEU A 480 3.48 27.79 -8.66
C LEU A 480 3.06 29.26 -8.86
N SER A 481 1.79 29.55 -8.58
CA SER A 481 1.19 30.88 -8.70
C SER A 481 1.61 31.80 -7.56
N GLY A 482 1.36 33.11 -7.72
CA GLY A 482 1.55 34.09 -6.65
C GLY A 482 0.75 33.73 -5.37
N ALA A 483 -0.40 33.06 -5.49
CA ALA A 483 -1.18 32.62 -4.32
C ALA A 483 -0.45 31.53 -3.53
N CYS A 484 0.11 30.52 -4.24
CA CYS A 484 0.91 29.46 -3.63
C CYS A 484 2.14 30.04 -2.92
N ARG A 485 2.94 30.86 -3.64
CA ARG A 485 4.14 31.52 -3.08
C ARG A 485 3.80 32.36 -1.85
N LYS A 486 2.69 33.10 -1.89
CA LYS A 486 2.24 33.95 -0.78
C LYS A 486 1.90 33.16 0.48
N ILE A 487 1.30 31.96 0.36
CA ILE A 487 1.05 31.09 1.54
C ILE A 487 2.37 30.78 2.23
N PHE A 488 3.39 30.30 1.50
CA PHE A 488 4.69 30.00 2.08
C PHE A 488 5.39 31.26 2.63
N SER A 489 5.40 32.37 1.88
CA SER A 489 6.01 33.64 2.32
C SER A 489 5.37 34.15 3.61
N THR A 490 4.03 34.18 3.68
CA THR A 490 3.30 34.65 4.86
C THR A 490 3.51 33.73 6.06
N SER A 491 3.50 32.41 5.88
CA SER A 491 3.75 31.48 6.99
C SER A 491 5.14 31.65 7.58
N VAL A 492 6.17 31.84 6.75
CA VAL A 492 7.53 32.10 7.25
C VAL A 492 7.63 33.46 7.94
N GLN A 493 7.06 34.52 7.35
CA GLN A 493 7.10 35.86 7.94
C GLN A 493 6.39 35.93 9.30
N VAL A 494 5.23 35.29 9.43
CA VAL A 494 4.49 35.23 10.71
C VAL A 494 5.29 34.46 11.76
N TYR A 495 5.90 33.34 11.37
CA TYR A 495 6.76 32.55 12.27
C TYR A 495 7.95 33.37 12.78
N CYS A 496 8.72 33.96 11.86
CA CYS A 496 9.90 34.77 12.20
C CYS A 496 9.54 36.01 13.03
N ALA A 497 8.37 36.62 12.82
CA ALA A 497 7.92 37.77 13.59
C ALA A 497 7.45 37.41 15.00
N ASN A 498 6.97 36.18 15.23
CA ASN A 498 6.59 35.70 16.55
C ASN A 498 7.83 35.32 17.38
N GLU A 499 8.81 34.62 16.80
CA GLU A 499 10.06 34.29 17.52
C GLU A 499 10.86 35.53 17.94
N GLN A 500 10.79 36.62 17.18
CA GLN A 500 11.40 37.91 17.56
C GLN A 500 10.82 38.54 18.84
N ARG A 501 9.66 38.06 19.33
CA ARG A 501 8.98 38.63 20.50
C ARG A 501 9.24 37.86 21.79
N ASP A 502 9.72 36.62 21.71
CA ASP A 502 9.73 35.69 22.83
C ASP A 502 11.07 35.54 23.56
N ASP A 503 12.23 36.06 23.09
CA ASP A 503 13.41 36.38 23.92
C ASP A 503 14.57 37.04 23.13
N ASP A 504 15.38 37.87 23.81
CA ASP A 504 16.68 38.43 23.36
C ASP A 504 17.81 37.36 23.29
N GLU A 505 17.47 36.08 23.42
CA GLU A 505 18.37 34.96 23.13
C GLU A 505 18.28 34.59 21.64
N ALA A 506 19.43 34.39 21.00
CA ALA A 506 19.54 34.14 19.57
C ALA A 506 18.53 33.10 19.08
N ILE A 507 17.69 33.47 18.08
CA ILE A 507 16.78 32.59 17.32
C ILE A 507 17.29 31.16 17.40
N GLU A 508 16.61 30.31 18.18
CA GLU A 508 17.07 28.95 18.37
C GLU A 508 17.26 28.32 17.00
N ASP A 509 18.52 28.00 16.71
CA ASP A 509 19.06 27.55 15.43
C ASP A 509 18.56 26.13 15.07
N ASP A 510 17.41 25.71 15.65
CA ASP A 510 16.87 24.35 15.77
C ASP A 510 15.38 24.19 15.38
N SER A 511 14.69 25.21 14.84
CA SER A 511 13.27 25.08 14.44
C SER A 511 13.01 24.07 13.30
N ASN A 512 12.58 22.86 13.67
CA ASN A 512 12.32 21.76 12.74
C ASN A 512 11.19 22.06 11.73
N ASP A 513 10.13 22.71 12.21
CA ASP A 513 8.93 23.02 11.43
C ASP A 513 9.21 24.03 10.31
N LEU A 514 10.09 25.01 10.56
CA LEU A 514 10.55 25.96 9.55
C LEU A 514 11.34 25.24 8.46
N TYR A 515 12.24 24.32 8.83
CA TYR A 515 12.98 23.50 7.88
C TYR A 515 12.03 22.66 7.02
N GLN A 516 11.02 22.01 7.61
CA GLN A 516 10.04 21.25 6.85
C GLN A 516 9.30 22.11 5.81
N LEU A 517 8.85 23.30 6.20
CA LEU A 517 8.14 24.24 5.33
C LEU A 517 9.02 24.69 4.16
N VAL A 518 10.25 25.15 4.46
CA VAL A 518 11.19 25.63 3.43
C VAL A 518 11.62 24.50 2.50
N LEU A 519 11.90 23.30 3.02
CA LEU A 519 12.25 22.14 2.21
C LEU A 519 11.12 21.73 1.27
N THR A 520 9.86 21.86 1.72
CA THR A 520 8.69 21.62 0.85
C THR A 520 8.63 22.63 -0.29
N MET A 521 8.87 23.91 -0.01
CA MET A 521 8.93 24.95 -1.04
C MET A 521 10.13 24.74 -1.98
N VAL A 522 11.28 24.31 -1.46
CA VAL A 522 12.46 23.95 -2.26
C VAL A 522 12.13 22.82 -3.24
N ASP A 523 11.43 21.76 -2.82
CA ASP A 523 11.00 20.70 -3.75
C ASP A 523 10.14 21.27 -4.89
N LEU A 524 9.19 22.17 -4.58
CA LEU A 524 8.34 22.81 -5.59
C LEU A 524 9.13 23.67 -6.57
N LEU A 525 10.07 24.48 -6.08
CA LEU A 525 10.98 25.27 -6.91
C LEU A 525 11.81 24.36 -7.82
N LEU A 526 12.29 23.23 -7.29
CA LEU A 526 13.08 22.28 -8.07
C LEU A 526 12.25 21.59 -9.16
N CYS A 527 11.02 21.14 -8.85
CA CYS A 527 10.08 20.56 -9.81
C CYS A 527 9.75 21.51 -10.97
N ASN A 528 9.74 22.82 -10.70
CA ASN A 528 9.45 23.86 -11.69
C ASN A 528 10.71 24.42 -12.39
N GLY A 529 11.90 23.86 -12.12
CA GLY A 529 13.15 24.26 -12.78
C GLY A 529 13.85 25.49 -12.17
N HIS A 530 13.35 26.05 -11.07
CA HIS A 530 13.90 27.24 -10.40
C HIS A 530 15.07 26.91 -9.46
N LYS A 531 16.17 26.37 -10.01
CA LYS A 531 17.33 25.92 -9.23
C LYS A 531 17.97 27.03 -8.38
N ASN A 532 18.10 28.23 -8.94
CA ASN A 532 18.77 29.34 -8.26
C ASN A 532 17.95 29.87 -7.07
N GLU A 533 16.62 29.91 -7.21
CA GLU A 533 15.71 30.25 -6.10
C GLU A 533 15.79 29.22 -4.98
N ALA A 534 15.87 27.93 -5.31
CA ALA A 534 16.05 26.86 -4.33
C ALA A 534 17.38 26.99 -3.55
N ILE A 535 18.49 27.30 -4.23
CA ILE A 535 19.78 27.54 -3.57
C ILE A 535 19.70 28.76 -2.66
N ARG A 536 19.06 29.85 -3.11
CA ARG A 536 18.87 31.05 -2.30
C ARG A 536 18.02 30.77 -1.06
N ALA A 537 16.91 30.05 -1.21
CA ALA A 537 16.05 29.66 -0.09
C ALA A 537 16.81 28.85 0.98
N LEU A 538 17.58 27.84 0.57
CA LEU A 538 18.41 27.06 1.49
C LEU A 538 19.54 27.88 2.13
N THR A 539 20.14 28.82 1.38
CA THR A 539 21.17 29.72 1.91
C THR A 539 20.58 30.65 2.98
N ASN A 540 19.42 31.24 2.71
CA ASN A 540 18.72 32.10 3.64
C ASN A 540 18.25 31.31 4.86
N LEU A 541 17.77 30.08 4.69
CA LEU A 541 17.42 29.19 5.80
C LEU A 541 18.61 28.95 6.76
N ALA A 542 19.82 28.79 6.21
CA ALA A 542 21.02 28.51 7.01
C ALA A 542 21.65 29.75 7.65
N LEU A 543 21.57 30.92 6.99
CA LEU A 543 22.34 32.12 7.38
C LEU A 543 21.48 33.31 7.80
N LYS A 544 20.29 33.45 7.21
CA LYS A 544 19.43 34.63 7.37
C LYS A 544 17.93 34.26 7.33
N PRO A 545 17.41 33.55 8.35
CA PRO A 545 16.02 33.08 8.35
C PRO A 545 15.00 34.23 8.24
N LEU A 546 15.32 35.39 8.81
CA LEU A 546 14.47 36.58 8.79
C LEU A 546 14.29 37.20 7.39
N GLU A 547 15.23 36.96 6.47
CA GLU A 547 15.17 37.44 5.08
C GLU A 547 14.51 36.42 4.12
N LEU A 548 13.88 35.36 4.65
CA LEU A 548 13.21 34.34 3.83
C LEU A 548 11.91 34.89 3.21
N THR A 549 11.92 34.99 1.88
CA THR A 549 10.73 35.27 1.07
C THR A 549 10.75 34.41 -0.20
N PHE A 550 9.57 34.06 -0.70
CA PHE A 550 9.41 33.23 -1.89
C PHE A 550 8.70 33.94 -3.03
N ASP A 551 8.64 35.26 -2.98
CA ASP A 551 8.04 36.09 -4.03
C ASP A 551 8.85 35.95 -5.33
N GLU A 552 8.19 36.15 -6.47
CA GLU A 552 8.84 36.02 -7.78
C GLU A 552 10.01 37.02 -7.88
N ALA A 553 11.22 36.49 -8.07
CA ALA A 553 12.39 37.33 -8.26
C ALA A 553 12.29 38.05 -9.62
N SER A 554 12.57 39.36 -9.64
CA SER A 554 12.76 40.08 -10.89
C SER A 554 13.87 39.42 -11.71
N THR A 555 13.71 39.40 -13.03
CA THR A 555 14.46 38.64 -14.04
C THR A 555 15.96 38.93 -14.16
N GLY A 556 16.58 39.57 -13.16
CA GLY A 556 18.02 39.80 -13.04
C GLY A 556 18.62 39.02 -11.87
N ALA A 557 19.47 38.03 -12.20
CA ALA A 557 20.14 37.09 -11.31
C ALA A 557 20.63 37.64 -9.95
N ILE A 558 20.21 37.01 -8.85
CA ILE A 558 21.00 36.96 -7.62
C ILE A 558 21.57 35.55 -7.52
N THR A 559 22.69 35.32 -8.22
CA THR A 559 23.50 34.14 -7.94
C THR A 559 24.16 34.35 -6.58
N VAL A 560 23.95 33.41 -5.66
CA VAL A 560 24.58 33.47 -4.33
C VAL A 560 26.10 33.36 -4.52
N PRO A 561 26.92 34.24 -3.92
CA PRO A 561 28.38 34.15 -4.00
C PRO A 561 28.90 32.83 -3.40
N ASP A 562 30.01 32.30 -3.94
CA ASP A 562 30.52 31.00 -3.51
C ASP A 562 31.03 30.98 -2.05
N THR A 563 31.49 32.12 -1.54
CA THR A 563 31.86 32.27 -0.12
C THR A 563 30.65 32.06 0.80
N VAL A 564 29.50 32.63 0.44
CA VAL A 564 28.24 32.50 1.18
C VAL A 564 27.69 31.07 1.05
N LYS A 565 27.89 30.43 -0.10
CA LYS A 565 27.55 29.01 -0.27
C LYS A 565 28.34 28.10 0.67
N LEU A 566 29.64 28.36 0.83
CA LEU A 566 30.48 27.56 1.73
C LEU A 566 30.12 27.78 3.20
N SER A 567 29.84 29.01 3.62
CA SER A 567 29.43 29.28 5.00
C SER A 567 28.07 28.65 5.34
N ALA A 568 27.10 28.71 4.41
CA ALA A 568 25.82 28.02 4.56
C ALA A 568 26.00 26.50 4.65
N LEU A 569 26.90 25.92 3.83
CA LEU A 569 27.19 24.49 3.87
C LEU A 569 27.80 24.06 5.22
N GLN A 570 28.70 24.87 5.78
CA GLN A 570 29.28 24.63 7.12
C GLN A 570 28.20 24.67 8.20
N ARG A 571 27.35 25.70 8.22
CA ARG A 571 26.22 25.82 9.16
C ARG A 571 25.27 24.63 9.11
N LEU A 572 24.90 24.20 7.90
CA LEU A 572 24.06 23.01 7.72
C LEU A 572 24.75 21.73 8.22
N SER A 573 26.05 21.58 7.97
CA SER A 573 26.84 20.46 8.47
C SER A 573 26.88 20.43 10.01
N ASP A 574 27.06 21.58 10.65
CA ASP A 574 27.09 21.68 12.10
C ASP A 574 25.74 21.30 12.73
N ARG A 575 24.63 21.72 12.11
CA ARG A 575 23.28 21.30 12.52
C ARG A 575 23.06 19.80 12.35
N VAL A 576 23.52 19.20 11.26
CA VAL A 576 23.48 17.73 11.08
C VAL A 576 24.24 17.03 12.21
N ASN A 577 25.46 17.49 12.53
CA ASN A 577 26.25 16.89 13.61
C ASN A 577 25.55 17.01 14.97
N ARG A 578 24.91 18.15 15.29
CA ARG A 578 24.12 18.32 16.52
C ARG A 578 22.94 17.37 16.58
N SER A 579 22.12 17.34 15.53
CA SER A 579 20.91 16.51 15.48
C SER A 579 21.22 15.00 15.49
N VAL A 580 22.26 14.55 14.77
CA VAL A 580 22.71 13.14 14.80
C VAL A 580 23.22 12.75 16.18
N ARG A 581 23.95 13.63 16.89
CA ARG A 581 24.40 13.37 18.26
C ARG A 581 23.23 13.25 19.23
N SER A 582 22.24 14.15 19.14
CA SER A 582 21.03 14.11 19.96
C SER A 582 20.27 12.80 19.76
N GLU A 583 20.08 12.40 18.50
CA GLU A 583 19.39 11.17 18.14
C GLU A 583 20.14 9.90 18.56
N SER A 584 21.48 9.94 18.52
CA SER A 584 22.34 8.81 18.96
C SER A 584 22.39 8.66 20.50
N GLN A 585 22.08 9.72 21.24
CA GLN A 585 22.11 9.74 22.71
C GLN A 585 20.73 9.46 23.34
N GLN A 586 19.64 9.53 22.57
CA GLN A 586 18.33 9.15 23.06
C GLN A 586 18.28 7.65 23.38
N GLU A 587 18.04 7.31 24.65
CA GLU A 587 17.83 5.92 25.06
C GLU A 587 16.62 5.34 24.32
N SER A 588 16.75 4.09 23.87
CA SER A 588 15.73 3.37 23.12
C SER A 588 14.51 3.12 24.01
N THR A 589 13.53 4.02 24.01
CA THR A 589 12.24 3.76 24.63
C THR A 589 11.52 2.63 23.87
N ALA A 590 10.95 1.69 24.61
CA ALA A 590 10.42 0.45 24.06
C ALA A 590 9.14 0.61 23.20
N SER A 591 8.51 1.79 23.18
CA SER A 591 7.37 2.08 22.30
C SER A 591 7.43 3.51 21.77
N MET A 592 7.32 3.64 20.45
CA MET A 592 7.27 4.91 19.72
C MET A 592 5.83 5.39 19.65
N PRO A 593 5.52 6.62 20.08
CA PRO A 593 4.17 7.15 20.00
C PRO A 593 3.75 7.35 18.54
N THR A 594 2.51 7.01 18.22
CA THR A 594 2.01 6.95 16.83
C THR A 594 2.09 8.28 16.08
N GLU A 595 2.06 9.41 16.79
CA GLU A 595 2.23 10.76 16.24
C GLU A 595 3.59 10.95 15.53
N GLN A 596 4.62 10.20 15.93
CA GLN A 596 5.96 10.30 15.35
C GLN A 596 6.06 9.75 13.92
N TYR A 597 5.11 8.91 13.48
CA TYR A 597 5.06 8.46 12.08
C TYR A 597 4.64 9.58 11.12
N PHE A 598 3.85 10.53 11.61
CA PHE A 598 3.24 11.62 10.82
C PHE A 598 3.98 12.94 10.93
N THR A 599 4.72 13.15 12.01
CA THR A 599 5.56 14.35 12.22
C THR A 599 6.92 14.20 11.56
N SER A 600 7.54 15.34 11.23
CA SER A 600 8.89 15.32 10.68
C SER A 600 9.93 15.24 11.80
N ASN A 601 11.04 14.55 11.54
CA ASN A 601 12.14 14.43 12.50
C ASN A 601 13.23 15.46 12.19
N THR A 602 13.73 16.14 13.24
CA THR A 602 14.75 17.19 13.17
C THR A 602 16.04 16.73 12.49
N MET A 603 16.51 15.52 12.80
CA MET A 603 17.70 14.94 12.16
C MET A 603 17.47 14.70 10.67
N VAL A 604 16.33 14.11 10.31
CA VAL A 604 16.00 13.84 8.90
C VAL A 604 15.91 15.13 8.09
N ASN A 605 15.25 16.17 8.62
CA ASN A 605 15.14 17.47 7.94
C ASN A 605 16.50 18.18 7.84
N SER A 606 17.34 18.08 8.88
CA SER A 606 18.69 18.66 8.87
C SER A 606 19.58 17.97 7.83
N ILE A 607 19.58 16.64 7.79
CA ILE A 607 20.30 15.85 6.78
C ILE A 607 19.76 16.18 5.39
N ARG A 608 18.44 16.24 5.23
CA ARG A 608 17.80 16.59 3.96
C ARG A 608 18.24 17.96 3.46
N ALA A 609 18.24 18.99 4.30
CA ALA A 609 18.71 20.33 3.93
C ALA A 609 20.18 20.32 3.49
N TYR A 610 21.06 19.71 4.29
CA TYR A 610 22.49 19.59 3.99
C TYR A 610 22.75 18.84 2.68
N ILE A 611 22.14 17.67 2.51
CA ILE A 611 22.34 16.79 1.35
C ILE A 611 21.81 17.42 0.06
N LEU A 612 20.63 18.03 0.09
CA LEU A 612 20.07 18.76 -1.05
C LEU A 612 20.96 19.95 -1.41
N TYR A 613 21.40 20.73 -0.43
CA TYR A 613 22.27 21.89 -0.68
C TYR A 613 23.61 21.49 -1.30
N LEU A 614 24.24 20.43 -0.76
CA LEU A 614 25.48 19.86 -1.28
C LEU A 614 25.32 19.39 -2.73
N ALA A 615 24.23 18.66 -3.03
CA ALA A 615 23.94 18.17 -4.37
C ALA A 615 23.73 19.31 -5.38
N LEU A 616 23.06 20.39 -4.99
CA LEU A 616 22.77 21.54 -5.86
C LEU A 616 24.01 22.37 -6.19
N ILE A 617 24.92 22.58 -5.22
CA ILE A 617 26.14 23.39 -5.39
C ILE A 617 27.20 22.63 -6.17
N ARG A 618 27.59 21.44 -5.70
CA ARG A 618 28.74 20.70 -6.25
C ARG A 618 28.44 20.05 -7.59
N SER A 619 27.17 19.99 -7.99
CA SER A 619 26.72 19.37 -9.25
C SER A 619 27.25 17.93 -9.43
N ASN A 620 27.57 17.22 -8.35
CA ASN A 620 28.03 15.83 -8.35
C ASN A 620 27.40 15.14 -7.12
N LEU A 621 26.65 14.06 -7.36
CA LEU A 621 25.95 13.33 -6.30
C LEU A 621 26.84 12.41 -5.47
N SER A 622 28.08 12.14 -5.89
CA SER A 622 28.93 11.15 -5.24
C SER A 622 29.27 11.49 -3.78
N GLU A 623 29.44 12.76 -3.45
CA GLU A 623 29.72 13.20 -2.09
C GLU A 623 28.47 13.08 -1.20
N ALA A 624 27.33 13.59 -1.68
CA ALA A 624 26.03 13.46 -1.02
C ALA A 624 25.64 11.98 -0.78
N SER A 625 25.89 11.12 -1.76
CA SER A 625 25.66 9.66 -1.68
C SER A 625 26.52 9.02 -0.58
N LYS A 626 27.81 9.37 -0.50
CA LYS A 626 28.71 8.85 0.54
C LYS A 626 28.26 9.25 1.94
N GLN A 627 27.83 10.50 2.12
CA GLN A 627 27.34 10.97 3.41
C GLN A 627 26.08 10.22 3.85
N LEU A 628 25.14 9.96 2.92
CA LEU A 628 23.95 9.15 3.21
C LEU A 628 24.27 7.71 3.59
N GLU A 629 25.23 7.06 2.94
CA GLU A 629 25.69 5.71 3.35
C GLU A 629 26.25 5.70 4.78
N THR A 630 26.98 6.76 5.17
CA THR A 630 27.47 6.91 6.55
C THR A 630 26.30 7.00 7.55
N PHE A 631 25.28 7.81 7.26
CA PHE A 631 24.10 7.92 8.13
C PHE A 631 23.30 6.61 8.18
N LEU A 632 23.13 5.91 7.05
CA LEU A 632 22.50 4.59 7.03
C LEU A 632 23.27 3.56 7.85
N TYR A 633 24.61 3.64 7.90
CA TYR A 633 25.40 2.75 8.74
C TYR A 633 25.23 3.04 10.24
N LEU A 634 25.11 4.32 10.62
CA LEU A 634 24.93 4.73 12.02
C LEU A 634 23.62 4.20 12.63
N PHE A 635 22.52 4.25 11.88
CA PHE A 635 21.20 3.79 12.35
C PHE A 635 20.88 2.42 11.77
N ASN A 636 21.60 1.36 12.17
CA ASN A 636 21.45 0.00 11.60
C ASN A 636 20.92 -1.06 12.56
N ASP A 637 20.29 -0.66 13.66
CA ASP A 637 19.68 -1.59 14.61
C ASP A 637 18.26 -1.97 14.15
N PRO A 638 17.99 -3.23 13.75
CA PRO A 638 16.67 -3.67 13.30
C PRO A 638 15.66 -3.84 14.45
N THR A 639 16.12 -3.93 15.71
CA THR A 639 15.25 -4.13 16.88
C THR A 639 14.60 -2.82 17.33
N ASN A 640 15.20 -1.69 16.98
CA ASN A 640 14.72 -0.37 17.34
C ASN A 640 13.76 0.18 16.27
N ALA A 641 12.47 0.29 16.63
CA ALA A 641 11.42 0.83 15.75
C ALA A 641 11.70 2.27 15.28
N ARG A 642 12.34 3.10 16.13
CA ARG A 642 12.73 4.46 15.80
C ARG A 642 13.83 4.48 14.73
N HIS A 643 14.88 3.67 14.91
CA HIS A 643 15.94 3.53 13.90
C HIS A 643 15.37 3.03 12.57
N ARG A 644 14.44 2.07 12.62
CA ARG A 644 13.76 1.57 11.41
C ARG A 644 13.00 2.68 10.67
N LEU A 645 12.26 3.55 11.37
CA LEU A 645 11.60 4.71 10.77
C LEU A 645 12.61 5.69 10.14
N LEU A 646 13.68 6.04 10.87
CA LEU A 646 14.72 6.95 10.38
C LEU A 646 15.42 6.41 9.13
N ARG A 647 15.78 5.12 9.14
CA ARG A 647 16.36 4.43 7.97
C ARG A 647 15.47 4.54 6.75
N GLN A 648 14.16 4.28 6.90
CA GLN A 648 13.22 4.40 5.78
C GLN A 648 13.27 5.81 5.18
N ARG A 649 13.25 6.85 6.02
CA ARG A 649 13.32 8.25 5.55
C ARG A 649 14.65 8.59 4.90
N LEU A 650 15.77 8.07 5.41
CA LEU A 650 17.10 8.25 4.80
C LEU A 650 17.20 7.57 3.44
N PHE A 651 16.63 6.37 3.29
CA PHE A 651 16.53 5.70 1.99
C PHE A 651 15.63 6.48 1.01
N GLU A 652 14.48 6.99 1.47
CA GLU A 652 13.61 7.87 0.66
C GLU A 652 14.38 9.12 0.19
N LEU A 653 15.13 9.77 1.07
CA LEU A 653 16.00 10.91 0.72
C LEU A 653 17.10 10.52 -0.28
N TYR A 654 17.69 9.34 -0.14
CA TYR A 654 18.72 8.86 -1.07
C TYR A 654 18.12 8.63 -2.46
N LEU A 655 16.94 8.03 -2.55
CA LEU A 655 16.23 7.89 -3.81
C LEU A 655 15.78 9.24 -4.39
N GLN A 656 15.42 10.22 -3.56
CA GLN A 656 15.09 11.58 -4.01
C GLN A 656 16.26 12.25 -4.74
N LEU A 657 17.51 11.99 -4.34
CA LEU A 657 18.69 12.52 -5.06
C LEU A 657 18.74 12.06 -6.52
N PHE A 658 18.34 10.82 -6.80
CA PHE A 658 18.28 10.31 -8.18
C PHE A 658 17.17 11.00 -8.98
N GLU A 659 16.01 11.30 -8.37
CA GLU A 659 14.96 12.09 -9.04
C GLU A 659 15.45 13.49 -9.42
N ILE A 660 16.14 14.17 -8.50
CA ILE A 660 16.67 15.52 -8.74
C ILE A 660 17.72 15.49 -9.84
N ASP A 661 18.63 14.51 -9.84
CA ASP A 661 19.64 14.36 -10.89
C ASP A 661 19.00 14.20 -12.27
N ARG A 662 17.95 13.37 -12.34
CA ARG A 662 17.20 13.11 -13.57
C ARG A 662 16.57 14.37 -14.15
N LEU A 663 16.02 15.24 -13.29
CA LEU A 663 15.39 16.50 -13.71
C LEU A 663 16.40 17.52 -14.25
N TYR A 664 17.61 17.59 -13.68
CA TYR A 664 18.57 18.65 -14.01
C TYR A 664 19.66 18.28 -15.01
N ARG A 665 19.88 16.99 -15.30
CA ARG A 665 20.98 16.55 -16.20
C ARG A 665 20.56 16.05 -17.57
N ASN A 666 19.29 16.20 -17.96
CA ASN A 666 18.77 15.85 -19.29
C ASN A 666 19.27 14.48 -19.81
N GLY A 667 19.38 13.45 -18.95
CA GLY A 667 19.72 12.08 -19.34
C GLY A 667 21.09 11.87 -20.03
N VAL A 668 21.98 12.87 -20.08
CA VAL A 668 23.24 12.79 -20.86
C VAL A 668 24.29 11.91 -20.20
N ARG A 669 24.16 11.65 -18.89
CA ARG A 669 24.86 10.54 -18.24
C ARG A 669 23.85 9.45 -18.00
N THR A 670 24.14 8.26 -18.53
CA THR A 670 23.58 7.04 -17.97
C THR A 670 23.83 7.12 -16.47
N GLU A 671 22.75 7.30 -15.72
CA GLU A 671 22.76 7.10 -14.29
C GLU A 671 23.57 5.83 -14.01
N ASN A 672 24.20 5.72 -12.84
CA ASN A 672 24.56 4.40 -12.36
C ASN A 672 23.23 3.69 -12.02
N VAL A 673 22.46 3.29 -13.04
CA VAL A 673 21.20 2.55 -12.96
C VAL A 673 21.41 1.35 -12.07
N ARG A 674 22.61 0.77 -12.11
CA ARG A 674 23.05 -0.26 -11.17
C ARG A 674 22.98 0.19 -9.70
N LEU A 675 23.58 1.32 -9.33
CA LEU A 675 23.50 1.85 -7.96
C LEU A 675 22.06 2.17 -7.55
N PHE A 676 21.25 2.75 -8.45
CA PHE A 676 19.84 3.02 -8.20
C PHE A 676 19.03 1.73 -7.93
N LEU A 677 19.23 0.70 -8.76
CA LEU A 677 18.57 -0.60 -8.59
C LEU A 677 19.09 -1.34 -7.35
N ASP A 678 20.40 -1.30 -7.07
CA ASP A 678 21.00 -1.92 -5.89
C ASP A 678 20.49 -1.24 -4.60
N LEU A 679 20.34 0.09 -4.61
CA LEU A 679 19.74 0.86 -3.50
C LEU A 679 18.25 0.51 -3.34
N THR A 680 17.50 0.40 -4.44
CA THR A 680 16.09 0.03 -4.37
C THR A 680 15.92 -1.40 -3.87
N ASP A 681 16.77 -2.35 -4.29
CA ASP A 681 16.77 -3.73 -3.79
C ASP A 681 17.01 -3.72 -2.27
N ARG A 682 18.01 -2.97 -1.77
CA ARG A 682 18.24 -2.81 -0.31
C ARG A 682 17.02 -2.25 0.43
N LEU A 683 16.44 -1.16 -0.08
CA LEU A 683 15.27 -0.54 0.55
C LEU A 683 14.06 -1.48 0.57
N LEU A 684 13.79 -2.19 -0.53
CA LEU A 684 12.65 -3.11 -0.62
C LEU A 684 12.86 -4.40 0.19
N ASN A 685 14.11 -4.83 0.40
CA ASN A 685 14.43 -5.91 1.34
C ASN A 685 14.01 -5.54 2.78
N GLU A 686 14.26 -4.31 3.22
CA GLU A 686 13.91 -3.85 4.57
C GLU A 686 12.45 -3.34 4.69
N PHE A 687 11.94 -2.74 3.62
CA PHE A 687 10.64 -2.05 3.56
C PHE A 687 9.89 -2.42 2.26
N PRO A 688 9.38 -3.66 2.13
CA PRO A 688 8.76 -4.16 0.90
C PRO A 688 7.46 -3.43 0.51
N GLY A 689 6.82 -2.76 1.47
CA GLY A 689 5.61 -1.95 1.27
C GLY A 689 5.86 -0.48 0.88
N SER A 690 7.12 -0.04 0.71
CA SER A 690 7.44 1.37 0.42
C SER A 690 6.92 1.81 -0.95
N LEU A 691 5.81 2.54 -0.94
CA LEU A 691 5.20 3.09 -2.16
C LEU A 691 6.12 4.09 -2.87
N TYR A 692 6.98 4.81 -2.14
CA TYR A 692 7.93 5.74 -2.72
C TYR A 692 8.93 5.01 -3.63
N ALA A 693 9.55 3.94 -3.12
CA ALA A 693 10.50 3.12 -3.86
C ALA A 693 9.87 2.45 -5.08
N LEU A 694 8.69 1.85 -4.87
CA LEU A 694 7.94 1.17 -5.92
C LEU A 694 7.58 2.14 -7.06
N ARG A 695 7.02 3.31 -6.73
CA ARG A 695 6.68 4.36 -7.71
C ARG A 695 7.88 4.73 -8.59
N LEU A 696 9.03 4.97 -7.97
CA LEU A 696 10.25 5.41 -8.67
C LEU A 696 10.74 4.40 -9.70
N VAL A 697 10.83 3.13 -9.28
CA VAL A 697 11.32 2.06 -10.15
C VAL A 697 10.31 1.74 -11.25
N VAL A 698 9.02 1.65 -10.90
CA VAL A 698 7.93 1.30 -11.82
C VAL A 698 7.77 2.32 -12.95
N PHE A 699 7.76 3.61 -12.62
CA PHE A 699 7.57 4.70 -13.59
C PHE A 699 8.87 5.23 -14.20
N SER A 700 9.95 4.46 -14.14
CA SER A 700 11.19 4.78 -14.85
C SER A 700 11.06 4.49 -16.36
N GLU A 701 11.14 5.54 -17.19
CA GLU A 701 10.97 5.41 -18.66
C GLU A 701 12.04 4.51 -19.29
N ASN A 702 13.28 4.61 -18.81
CA ASN A 702 14.45 3.99 -19.44
C ASN A 702 14.72 2.55 -18.99
N LEU A 703 13.94 2.01 -18.04
CA LEU A 703 14.16 0.67 -17.51
C LEU A 703 13.38 -0.39 -18.32
N PRO A 704 14.04 -1.42 -18.86
CA PRO A 704 13.35 -2.50 -19.56
C PRO A 704 12.60 -3.41 -18.59
N TRP A 705 11.47 -3.96 -19.04
CA TRP A 705 10.57 -4.81 -18.24
C TRP A 705 11.27 -5.97 -17.53
N LEU A 706 12.27 -6.60 -18.16
CA LEU A 706 13.00 -7.71 -17.55
C LEU A 706 13.78 -7.28 -16.29
N ARG A 707 14.37 -6.08 -16.30
CA ARG A 707 15.08 -5.56 -15.12
C ARG A 707 14.10 -5.13 -14.04
N LEU A 708 12.99 -4.52 -14.44
CA LEU A 708 11.89 -4.18 -13.53
C LEU A 708 11.38 -5.43 -12.79
N ARG A 709 11.04 -6.49 -13.54
CA ARG A 709 10.62 -7.78 -12.99
C ARG A 709 11.72 -8.47 -12.19
N GLY A 710 12.98 -8.29 -12.55
CA GLY A 710 14.12 -8.87 -11.82
C GLY A 710 14.32 -8.29 -10.41
N VAL A 711 14.07 -6.99 -10.23
CA VAL A 711 14.16 -6.33 -8.92
C VAL A 711 12.87 -6.51 -8.12
N LEU A 712 11.73 -6.12 -8.70
CA LEU A 712 10.45 -6.17 -7.98
C LEU A 712 9.91 -7.59 -7.80
N GLY A 713 10.30 -8.53 -8.66
CA GLY A 713 9.89 -9.93 -8.55
C GLY A 713 10.42 -10.65 -7.32
N LYS A 714 11.47 -10.12 -6.66
CA LYS A 714 11.96 -10.62 -5.37
C LYS A 714 11.14 -10.09 -4.19
N HIS A 715 10.56 -8.91 -4.34
CA HIS A 715 9.91 -8.12 -3.28
C HIS A 715 8.42 -7.91 -3.62
N LEU A 716 7.73 -8.98 -4.00
CA LEU A 716 6.33 -8.88 -4.42
C LEU A 716 5.43 -8.68 -3.19
N THR A 717 4.85 -7.49 -3.10
CA THR A 717 3.72 -7.15 -2.22
C THR A 717 2.48 -6.88 -3.06
N PRO A 718 1.26 -6.85 -2.47
CA PRO A 718 0.06 -6.47 -3.22
C PRO A 718 0.25 -5.12 -3.95
N ARG A 719 0.78 -4.11 -3.26
CA ARG A 719 1.10 -2.78 -3.83
C ARG A 719 2.09 -2.87 -5.00
N ALA A 720 3.14 -3.68 -4.89
CA ALA A 720 4.12 -3.86 -5.97
C ALA A 720 3.49 -4.51 -7.22
N VAL A 721 2.64 -5.52 -7.04
CA VAL A 721 1.92 -6.18 -8.14
C VAL A 721 0.98 -5.21 -8.83
N LEU A 722 0.17 -4.46 -8.08
CA LEU A 722 -0.74 -3.45 -8.64
C LEU A 722 0.03 -2.43 -9.48
N LEU A 723 1.14 -1.89 -8.97
CA LEU A 723 1.95 -0.90 -9.69
C LEU A 723 2.65 -1.48 -10.93
N LEU A 724 3.10 -2.74 -10.88
CA LEU A 724 3.63 -3.43 -12.06
C LEU A 724 2.58 -3.57 -13.16
N VAL A 725 1.31 -3.82 -12.81
CA VAL A 725 0.21 -3.85 -13.78
C VAL A 725 -0.05 -2.47 -14.36
N VAL A 726 -0.09 -1.42 -13.53
CA VAL A 726 -0.21 -0.03 -14.00
C VAL A 726 0.91 0.33 -14.98
N ALA A 727 2.18 -0.01 -14.67
CA ALA A 727 3.28 0.23 -15.61
C ALA A 727 3.16 -0.57 -16.91
N ALA A 728 2.67 -1.81 -16.84
CA ALA A 728 2.45 -2.60 -18.04
C ALA A 728 1.36 -1.97 -18.93
N ARG A 729 0.27 -1.47 -18.33
CA ARG A 729 -0.81 -0.76 -19.03
C ARG A 729 -0.29 0.53 -19.68
N ILE A 730 0.41 1.39 -18.93
CA ILE A 730 1.02 2.63 -19.46
C ILE A 730 1.94 2.33 -20.65
N ARG A 731 2.84 1.34 -20.52
CA ARG A 731 3.77 0.97 -21.60
C ARG A 731 3.04 0.34 -22.78
N GLY A 732 1.94 -0.38 -22.54
CA GLY A 732 1.04 -0.89 -23.57
C GLY A 732 0.37 0.25 -24.34
N SER A 733 -0.27 1.18 -23.65
CA SER A 733 -0.91 2.38 -24.24
C SER A 733 0.08 3.22 -25.04
N SER A 734 1.32 3.40 -24.56
CA SER A 734 2.36 4.10 -25.32
C SER A 734 2.77 3.35 -26.59
N MET A 735 2.92 2.03 -26.52
CA MET A 735 3.28 1.20 -27.68
C MET A 735 2.16 1.21 -28.74
N GLU A 736 0.90 1.15 -28.33
CA GLU A 736 -0.25 1.21 -29.25
C GLU A 736 -0.36 2.56 -29.97
N LYS A 737 0.08 3.66 -29.34
CA LYS A 737 0.17 4.98 -29.97
C LYS A 737 1.30 5.08 -31.01
N GLU A 738 2.42 4.39 -30.78
CA GLU A 738 3.58 4.41 -31.69
C GLU A 738 3.44 3.42 -32.85
N GLU A 739 2.95 2.21 -32.59
CA GLU A 739 2.74 1.13 -33.55
C GLU A 739 1.33 0.51 -33.34
N PRO A 740 0.29 1.01 -34.05
CA PRO A 740 -1.03 0.42 -33.93
C PRO A 740 -1.01 -1.02 -34.45
N MET A 741 -1.20 -1.96 -33.53
CA MET A 741 -1.19 -3.40 -33.82
C MET A 741 -2.32 -3.77 -34.79
N ARG A 742 -2.03 -4.63 -35.77
CA ARG A 742 -3.07 -5.23 -36.64
C ARG A 742 -3.95 -6.15 -35.77
N GLY A 743 -5.27 -6.06 -35.93
CA GLY A 743 -6.32 -6.52 -35.00
C GLY A 743 -6.44 -8.01 -34.65
N THR A 744 -5.34 -8.76 -34.61
CA THR A 744 -5.32 -10.19 -34.21
C THR A 744 -4.21 -10.55 -33.22
N GLU A 745 -3.23 -9.67 -32.96
CA GLU A 745 -2.13 -9.96 -32.03
C GLU A 745 -2.40 -9.41 -30.62
N THR A 746 -2.35 -10.27 -29.60
CA THR A 746 -2.49 -9.86 -28.20
C THR A 746 -1.29 -9.01 -27.77
N SER A 747 -1.55 -7.85 -27.13
CA SER A 747 -0.50 -6.98 -26.62
C SER A 747 0.50 -7.76 -25.74
N PRO A 748 1.83 -7.68 -25.98
CA PRO A 748 2.84 -8.37 -25.19
C PRO A 748 2.81 -7.94 -23.71
N TYR A 749 2.38 -6.71 -23.42
CA TYR A 749 2.22 -6.24 -22.05
C TYR A 749 1.04 -6.90 -21.34
N LYS A 750 -0.04 -7.21 -22.05
CA LYS A 750 -1.17 -7.98 -21.50
C LYS A 750 -0.75 -9.39 -21.11
N GLN A 751 -0.01 -10.09 -21.98
CA GLN A 751 0.56 -11.41 -21.63
C GLN A 751 1.52 -11.34 -20.43
N ARG A 752 2.32 -10.27 -20.32
CA ARG A 752 3.21 -10.06 -19.17
C ARG A 752 2.45 -9.87 -17.86
N VAL A 753 1.32 -9.14 -17.89
CA VAL A 753 0.42 -8.95 -16.74
C VAL A 753 -0.16 -10.30 -16.30
N LEU A 754 -0.70 -11.08 -17.23
CA LEU A 754 -1.28 -12.39 -16.92
C LEU A 754 -0.23 -13.35 -16.35
N ASN A 755 0.96 -13.39 -16.93
CA ASN A 755 2.07 -14.22 -16.43
C ASN A 755 2.60 -13.72 -15.08
N LEU A 756 2.54 -12.42 -14.81
CA LEU A 756 2.89 -11.86 -13.50
C LEU A 756 1.88 -12.31 -12.45
N LEU A 757 0.58 -12.08 -12.69
CA LEU A 757 -0.50 -12.42 -11.77
C LEU A 757 -0.58 -13.93 -11.52
N ALA A 758 -0.50 -14.75 -12.57
CA ALA A 758 -0.41 -16.21 -12.44
C ALA A 758 0.79 -16.62 -11.58
N SER A 759 1.98 -16.02 -11.79
CA SER A 759 3.16 -16.35 -11.00
C SER A 759 3.10 -15.84 -9.56
N ALA A 760 2.35 -14.78 -9.28
CA ALA A 760 2.18 -14.23 -7.95
C ALA A 760 1.16 -15.04 -7.12
N LEU A 761 0.13 -15.58 -7.78
CA LEU A 761 -1.01 -16.24 -7.13
C LEU A 761 -0.92 -17.78 -7.11
N ASN A 762 -0.26 -18.41 -8.10
CA ASN A 762 -0.24 -19.88 -8.26
C ASN A 762 1.00 -20.57 -7.68
N ARG A 763 1.90 -19.86 -6.98
CA ARG A 763 3.10 -20.49 -6.39
C ARG A 763 2.79 -21.07 -5.01
N SER A 764 2.47 -22.37 -4.98
CA SER A 764 2.34 -23.19 -3.78
C SER A 764 3.69 -23.58 -3.14
N ASP A 765 4.80 -23.41 -3.86
CA ASP A 765 6.11 -23.90 -3.43
C ASP A 765 6.86 -22.87 -2.58
N GLY A 766 6.65 -22.98 -1.26
CA GLY A 766 7.72 -22.92 -0.24
C GLY A 766 8.29 -21.57 0.20
N GLY A 767 7.82 -20.43 -0.32
CA GLY A 767 8.23 -19.12 0.18
C GLY A 767 7.14 -18.45 1.02
N ASP A 768 7.47 -17.95 2.22
CA ASP A 768 6.51 -17.25 3.09
C ASP A 768 5.81 -16.09 2.38
N SER A 769 6.51 -15.38 1.49
CA SER A 769 5.95 -14.28 0.71
C SER A 769 4.90 -14.69 -0.35
N THR A 770 4.88 -15.95 -0.84
CA THR A 770 3.95 -16.36 -1.91
C THR A 770 2.62 -16.85 -1.37
N VAL A 771 2.61 -17.53 -0.22
CA VAL A 771 1.38 -17.91 0.52
C VAL A 771 0.56 -16.67 0.88
N VAL A 772 1.27 -15.60 1.21
CA VAL A 772 0.74 -14.30 1.61
C VAL A 772 -0.01 -13.59 0.47
N LEU A 773 0.48 -13.65 -0.78
CA LEU A 773 -0.19 -13.03 -1.94
C LEU A 773 -1.39 -13.84 -2.43
N HIS A 774 -1.33 -15.16 -2.30
CA HIS A 774 -2.42 -16.07 -2.67
C HIS A 774 -3.71 -15.74 -1.89
N ARG A 775 -3.61 -15.23 -0.66
CA ARG A 775 -4.76 -14.85 0.17
C ARG A 775 -5.22 -13.40 -0.01
N ASN A 776 -4.76 -12.71 -1.05
CA ASN A 776 -5.18 -11.33 -1.34
C ASN A 776 -6.29 -11.31 -2.41
N ALA A 777 -7.52 -10.99 -1.99
CA ALA A 777 -8.68 -10.93 -2.89
C ALA A 777 -8.55 -9.86 -3.98
N LEU A 778 -7.90 -8.72 -3.71
CA LEU A 778 -7.74 -7.64 -4.68
C LEU A 778 -6.90 -8.08 -5.89
N LEU A 779 -5.86 -8.90 -5.68
CA LEU A 779 -5.05 -9.46 -6.75
C LEU A 779 -5.81 -10.50 -7.58
N TRP A 780 -6.63 -11.35 -6.95
CA TRP A 780 -7.50 -12.29 -7.65
C TRP A 780 -8.55 -11.58 -8.51
N ARG A 781 -9.18 -10.53 -7.98
CA ARG A 781 -10.12 -9.67 -8.72
C ARG A 781 -9.45 -9.06 -9.95
N LEU A 782 -8.25 -8.51 -9.79
CA LEU A 782 -7.47 -7.99 -10.90
C LEU A 782 -7.15 -9.08 -11.94
N TYR A 783 -6.76 -10.27 -11.50
CA TYR A 783 -6.44 -11.38 -12.40
C TYR A 783 -7.65 -11.87 -13.20
N LEU A 784 -8.81 -11.98 -12.55
CA LEU A 784 -10.06 -12.36 -13.20
C LEU A 784 -10.46 -11.34 -14.28
N ARG A 785 -10.39 -10.04 -13.97
CA ARG A 785 -10.72 -8.96 -14.92
C ARG A 785 -9.74 -8.91 -16.10
N GLU A 786 -8.43 -9.01 -15.85
CA GLU A 786 -7.41 -9.05 -16.91
C GLU A 786 -7.54 -10.28 -17.82
N GLN A 787 -8.02 -11.41 -17.28
CA GLN A 787 -8.35 -12.59 -18.08
C GLN A 787 -9.58 -12.38 -18.95
N PHE A 788 -10.65 -11.82 -18.37
CA PHE A 788 -11.90 -11.57 -19.07
C PHE A 788 -11.72 -10.59 -20.25
N ASP A 789 -10.90 -9.55 -20.07
CA ASP A 789 -10.66 -8.54 -21.10
C ASP A 789 -9.87 -9.07 -22.33
N GLN A 790 -9.54 -10.36 -22.44
CA GLN A 790 -8.76 -10.91 -23.54
C GLN A 790 -9.56 -11.03 -24.86
N PRO A 791 -9.04 -10.50 -25.98
CA PRO A 791 -9.74 -10.54 -27.26
C PRO A 791 -9.76 -11.94 -27.91
N ASN A 792 -8.87 -12.86 -27.51
CA ASN A 792 -8.75 -14.20 -28.08
C ASN A 792 -8.56 -15.27 -26.99
N ALA A 793 -9.12 -16.46 -27.20
CA ALA A 793 -8.86 -17.64 -26.36
C ALA A 793 -7.36 -18.00 -26.36
N PRO A 794 -6.76 -18.39 -25.23
CA PRO A 794 -5.36 -18.82 -25.17
C PRO A 794 -5.09 -20.00 -26.12
N ALA A 795 -3.84 -20.13 -26.56
CA ALA A 795 -3.35 -21.13 -27.52
C ALA A 795 -3.58 -22.63 -27.15
N ALA A 796 -4.22 -22.89 -26.00
CA ALA A 796 -4.46 -24.22 -25.43
C ALA A 796 -5.90 -24.76 -25.64
N GLY A 797 -6.73 -24.12 -26.47
CA GLY A 797 -8.05 -24.66 -26.85
C GLY A 797 -9.15 -24.56 -25.77
N CYS A 798 -8.92 -23.84 -24.67
CA CYS A 798 -9.96 -23.47 -23.69
C CYS A 798 -10.52 -22.09 -24.00
N SER A 799 -11.85 -21.92 -23.85
CA SER A 799 -12.49 -20.60 -23.98
C SER A 799 -12.06 -19.65 -22.86
N VAL A 800 -12.12 -18.34 -23.11
CA VAL A 800 -11.83 -17.31 -22.09
C VAL A 800 -12.76 -17.48 -20.88
N LEU A 801 -14.04 -17.79 -21.12
CA LEU A 801 -15.02 -18.02 -20.05
C LEU A 801 -14.67 -19.22 -19.17
N GLU A 802 -14.19 -20.33 -19.75
CA GLU A 802 -13.74 -21.50 -18.99
C GLU A 802 -12.50 -21.19 -18.16
N GLN A 803 -11.58 -20.38 -18.69
CA GLN A 803 -10.42 -19.92 -17.93
C GLN A 803 -10.82 -19.01 -16.77
N CYS A 804 -11.72 -18.04 -17.01
CA CYS A 804 -12.26 -17.17 -15.96
C CYS A 804 -12.96 -17.99 -14.87
N ARG A 805 -13.75 -19.00 -15.25
CA ARG A 805 -14.40 -19.93 -14.32
C ARG A 805 -13.39 -20.67 -13.43
N ARG A 806 -12.31 -21.23 -14.01
CA ARG A 806 -11.25 -21.90 -13.23
C ARG A 806 -10.55 -20.96 -12.26
N THR A 807 -10.22 -19.75 -12.74
CA THR A 807 -9.60 -18.71 -11.92
C THR A 807 -10.54 -18.23 -10.81
N LEU A 808 -11.83 -18.11 -11.09
CA LEU A 808 -12.86 -17.74 -10.11
C LEU A 808 -12.92 -18.78 -8.99
N TYR A 809 -13.01 -20.07 -9.30
CA TYR A 809 -13.03 -21.10 -8.26
C TYR A 809 -11.73 -21.15 -7.44
N ALA A 810 -10.57 -20.98 -8.08
CA ALA A 810 -9.30 -20.87 -7.35
C ALA A 810 -9.26 -19.64 -6.42
N ALA A 811 -9.82 -18.51 -6.87
CA ALA A 811 -9.94 -17.30 -6.05
C ALA A 811 -10.90 -17.48 -4.88
N LEU A 812 -12.04 -18.17 -5.08
CA LEU A 812 -13.00 -18.48 -4.03
C LEU A 812 -12.47 -19.49 -3.03
N GLU A 813 -11.65 -20.45 -3.46
CA GLU A 813 -10.94 -21.36 -2.56
C GLU A 813 -9.97 -20.60 -1.64
N ALA A 814 -9.26 -19.61 -2.20
CA ALA A 814 -8.29 -18.81 -1.46
C ALA A 814 -8.92 -17.74 -0.54
N CYS A 815 -10.01 -17.12 -1.01
CA CYS A 815 -10.63 -15.93 -0.42
C CYS A 815 -12.16 -16.03 -0.30
N PRO A 816 -12.72 -17.07 0.35
CA PRO A 816 -14.17 -17.34 0.38
C PRO A 816 -15.00 -16.27 1.11
N TRP A 817 -14.38 -15.45 1.96
CA TRP A 817 -15.08 -14.42 2.73
C TRP A 817 -15.27 -13.10 1.98
N ASN A 818 -14.63 -12.92 0.82
CA ASN A 818 -14.61 -11.63 0.13
C ASN A 818 -15.75 -11.53 -0.90
N LYS A 819 -16.80 -10.77 -0.57
CA LYS A 819 -17.96 -10.54 -1.42
C LYS A 819 -17.62 -9.98 -2.80
N ALA A 820 -16.61 -9.11 -2.90
CA ALA A 820 -16.27 -8.48 -4.19
C ALA A 820 -15.76 -9.48 -5.24
N LEU A 821 -15.22 -10.64 -4.83
CA LEU A 821 -14.89 -11.73 -5.75
C LEU A 821 -16.13 -12.38 -6.37
N TYR A 822 -17.20 -12.56 -5.59
CA TYR A 822 -18.47 -13.10 -6.08
C TYR A 822 -19.12 -12.15 -7.09
N LEU A 823 -19.09 -10.83 -6.80
CA LEU A 823 -19.61 -9.81 -7.70
C LEU A 823 -18.81 -9.72 -9.01
N ASP A 824 -17.47 -9.79 -8.94
CA ASP A 824 -16.64 -9.86 -10.14
C ASP A 824 -16.86 -11.16 -10.91
N GLY A 825 -17.08 -12.28 -10.20
CA GLY A 825 -17.45 -13.57 -10.78
C GLY A 825 -18.78 -13.50 -11.55
N ALA A 826 -19.80 -12.86 -11.00
CA ALA A 826 -21.08 -12.64 -11.66
C ALA A 826 -20.95 -11.82 -12.96
N SER A 827 -19.99 -10.88 -13.00
CA SER A 827 -19.69 -10.09 -14.20
C SER A 827 -18.89 -10.87 -15.24
N CYS A 828 -17.88 -11.65 -14.83
CA CYS A 828 -16.94 -12.32 -15.74
C CYS A 828 -17.39 -13.74 -16.17
N ALA A 829 -18.28 -14.38 -15.39
CA ALA A 829 -18.80 -15.72 -15.61
C ALA A 829 -20.31 -15.78 -15.26
N PRO A 830 -21.17 -15.08 -16.01
CA PRO A 830 -22.60 -14.96 -15.69
C PRO A 830 -23.33 -16.31 -15.63
N GLN A 831 -22.84 -17.33 -16.34
CA GLN A 831 -23.40 -18.68 -16.29
C GLN A 831 -23.28 -19.36 -14.91
N GLU A 832 -22.37 -18.89 -14.05
CA GLU A 832 -22.19 -19.43 -12.69
C GLU A 832 -23.01 -18.67 -11.63
N LEU A 833 -23.79 -17.65 -12.02
CA LEU A 833 -24.45 -16.75 -11.06
C LEU A 833 -25.32 -17.50 -10.03
N SER A 834 -26.09 -18.50 -10.45
CA SER A 834 -26.93 -19.28 -9.51
C SER A 834 -26.09 -19.98 -8.44
N GLN A 835 -25.01 -20.66 -8.85
CA GLN A 835 -24.09 -21.30 -7.91
C GLN A 835 -23.38 -20.28 -7.02
N LEU A 836 -23.02 -19.11 -7.55
CA LEU A 836 -22.40 -18.04 -6.77
C LEU A 836 -23.37 -17.50 -5.71
N LEU A 837 -24.65 -17.33 -6.05
CA LEU A 837 -25.69 -16.92 -5.11
C LEU A 837 -25.91 -17.97 -4.02
N ASP A 838 -26.02 -19.24 -4.40
CA ASP A 838 -26.14 -20.36 -3.45
C ASP A 838 -24.95 -20.37 -2.47
N LEU A 839 -23.73 -20.17 -2.98
CA LEU A 839 -22.53 -20.04 -2.15
C LEU A 839 -22.58 -18.80 -1.26
N MET A 840 -23.03 -17.65 -1.76
CA MET A 840 -23.15 -16.43 -0.94
C MET A 840 -24.13 -16.64 0.21
N VAL A 841 -25.25 -17.33 -0.03
CA VAL A 841 -26.24 -17.69 0.99
C VAL A 841 -25.67 -18.72 1.98
N GLU A 842 -25.01 -19.77 1.49
CA GLU A 842 -24.36 -20.79 2.33
C GLU A 842 -23.32 -20.17 3.29
N LYS A 843 -22.47 -19.29 2.74
CA LYS A 843 -21.42 -18.58 3.50
C LYS A 843 -21.99 -17.43 4.35
N GLN A 844 -23.25 -17.06 4.11
CA GLN A 844 -23.94 -15.94 4.73
C GLN A 844 -23.22 -14.60 4.51
N LEU A 845 -22.74 -14.40 3.28
CA LEU A 845 -22.27 -13.09 2.81
C LEU A 845 -23.46 -12.14 2.68
N ARG A 846 -23.20 -10.84 2.83
CA ARG A 846 -24.26 -9.85 2.67
C ARG A 846 -24.79 -9.88 1.23
N VAL A 847 -26.10 -10.07 1.04
CA VAL A 847 -26.81 -9.90 -0.23
C VAL A 847 -27.90 -8.87 0.01
N HIS A 848 -27.91 -7.78 -0.76
CA HIS A 848 -28.90 -6.71 -0.61
C HIS A 848 -30.12 -6.90 -1.52
N ALA A 849 -29.95 -7.55 -2.66
CA ALA A 849 -31.01 -7.80 -3.62
C ALA A 849 -31.30 -9.30 -3.69
N ILE A 850 -32.47 -9.70 -3.22
CA ILE A 850 -32.91 -11.09 -3.29
C ILE A 850 -33.40 -11.35 -4.74
N PRO A 851 -32.90 -12.37 -5.46
CA PRO A 851 -33.30 -12.62 -6.85
C PRO A 851 -34.81 -12.78 -7.04
N GLU A 852 -35.48 -13.45 -6.11
CA GLU A 852 -36.93 -13.67 -6.12
C GLU A 852 -37.71 -12.36 -5.95
N GLU A 853 -37.24 -11.48 -5.06
CA GLU A 853 -37.80 -10.12 -4.87
C GLU A 853 -37.69 -9.32 -6.18
N LEU A 854 -36.52 -9.36 -6.83
CA LEU A 854 -36.31 -8.66 -8.10
C LEU A 854 -37.16 -9.20 -9.24
N ALA A 855 -37.45 -10.50 -9.26
CA ALA A 855 -38.33 -11.09 -10.26
C ALA A 855 -39.74 -10.53 -10.13
N ILE A 856 -40.27 -10.42 -8.90
CA ILE A 856 -41.58 -9.82 -8.62
C ILE A 856 -41.59 -8.34 -9.01
N LEU A 857 -40.59 -7.57 -8.56
CA LEU A 857 -40.47 -6.15 -8.88
C LEU A 857 -40.35 -5.88 -10.38
N ARG A 858 -39.83 -6.83 -11.17
CA ARG A 858 -39.76 -6.72 -12.63
C ARG A 858 -41.10 -6.99 -13.31
N GLU A 859 -41.98 -7.80 -12.72
CA GLU A 859 -43.31 -8.08 -13.26
C GLU A 859 -44.29 -6.92 -12.98
N ASP A 860 -44.08 -6.20 -11.89
CA ASP A 860 -44.90 -5.06 -11.47
C ASP A 860 -44.56 -3.73 -12.19
N VAL A 861 -43.46 -3.70 -12.94
CA VAL A 861 -42.87 -2.50 -13.58
C VAL A 861 -42.98 -2.58 -15.10
#